data_AF-A0A963RKI9-F1
#
_entry.id   AF-A0A963RKI9-F1
#
_cell.length_a   1.000
_cell.length_b   1.000
_cell.length_c   1.000
_cell.angle_alpha   90.00
_cell.angle_beta   90.00
_cell.angle_gamma   90.00
#
_symmetry.space_group_name_H-M   'P 1'
#
loop_
_entity.id
_entity.type
_entity.pdbx_description
1 polymer ?
#
loop_
_entity_poly.entity_id
_entity_poly.type
_entity_poly.pdbx_seq_one_letter_code
_entity_poly.pdbx_strand_id
1 'polypeptide(L)'
;MPSRKRRQEREGVFSGHRAQRAIIDIGSNTVRLVIYGGSARAPTVLFNEKMLARLGRDISTKGTLADEAVELALRGLRRFSVLLQDHDITDVEVVATAAVRDASNGPDFLAQVRAIGFDPRLLSGEEEAATSAIGVIGAFPGAEGVVADLGGGSLEFTRIGNGMCETGTSLPLGTLRLHEWRETKPSAMRKSIGKLLDKEGWGGGIDAPLYLVGGTWRAMAVYAMQQRGYPLTDPHGFELTAKEAVKLGEELAAADPEELRKLPRISTMRASYLPDTAVLLQALVEQLTPEKLVISAWGLREGLLYQRLDPVAQAQDPLLAGMAQFAAQRGAPPMLATRVAGWTVDAVPESGKGSERLRLAATLDLPPGAVFRLVELPMLARIAPGAFVVVFALCLSSFAVALTLGGGPRATTVELAIYQSFRFDFDLAHAATLALVQLLLVAGAALVLLRLPLGAAQAGLDQALRRRDADRAGMRALDAGWIALAALFLLLPLAAIALRGLPGLAELGAPVWQAAAVSLAVALGSTALCLALALPLAMGRGELAGLLGLAVSPLVLGTGLFLLIRPFAAPFALALPVTALVNALMALPFALRALRPEVQAITATYGPLAQALGMGPRAWTFRVLLPRLRRPLGFSAGLTAALSMGDLGVIALFAPDRATLPLQMYRLMQGYRMEAASAAALLLLALSLGLFWIFDRGGRADADA
;
A
#
# COMPACT_ATOMS: atom_id res chain seq x y z
N MET A 1 62.24 3.36 -9.27
CA MET A 1 60.77 3.55 -9.39
C MET A 1 60.06 2.32 -9.98
N PRO A 2 59.73 1.30 -9.16
CA PRO A 2 58.63 0.38 -9.52
C PRO A 2 57.66 0.04 -8.36
N SER A 3 57.82 0.63 -7.15
CA SER A 3 57.03 0.21 -5.98
C SER A 3 55.62 0.81 -5.90
N ARG A 4 55.32 1.92 -6.60
CA ARG A 4 53.99 2.56 -6.58
C ARG A 4 52.93 1.76 -7.35
N LYS A 5 53.29 1.15 -8.48
CA LYS A 5 52.34 0.36 -9.31
C LYS A 5 51.85 -0.92 -8.61
N ARG A 6 52.71 -1.61 -7.86
CA ARG A 6 52.33 -2.84 -7.15
C ARG A 6 51.44 -2.62 -5.93
N ARG A 7 51.35 -1.40 -5.39
CA ARG A 7 50.44 -1.10 -4.27
C ARG A 7 49.00 -0.93 -4.74
N GLN A 8 48.80 -0.33 -5.93
CA GLN A 8 47.48 -0.21 -6.57
C GLN A 8 46.84 -1.56 -6.93
N GLU A 9 47.63 -2.60 -7.21
CA GLU A 9 47.10 -3.92 -7.58
C GLU A 9 46.78 -4.82 -6.37
N ARG A 10 47.24 -4.47 -5.16
CA ARG A 10 46.98 -5.24 -3.93
C ARG A 10 45.80 -4.74 -3.11
N GLU A 11 45.33 -3.52 -3.35
CA GLU A 11 44.07 -3.02 -2.81
C GLU A 11 42.93 -3.47 -3.73
N GLY A 12 42.38 -4.64 -3.42
CA GLY A 12 41.46 -5.35 -4.28
C GLY A 12 40.32 -4.49 -4.84
N VAL A 13 40.03 -4.75 -6.12
CA VAL A 13 38.85 -4.37 -6.90
C VAL A 13 37.50 -4.73 -6.20
N PHE A 14 37.57 -5.36 -5.02
CA PHE A 14 36.46 -5.91 -4.23
C PHE A 14 36.06 -5.09 -3.00
N SER A 15 36.51 -3.84 -2.83
CA SER A 15 36.14 -3.09 -1.63
C SER A 15 35.68 -1.67 -1.93
N GLY A 16 34.41 -1.37 -1.67
CA GLY A 16 33.88 0.01 -1.62
C GLY A 16 34.45 0.85 -0.47
N HIS A 17 35.69 0.58 -0.06
CA HIS A 17 36.48 1.27 0.96
C HIS A 17 37.44 2.29 0.35
N ARG A 18 37.43 2.47 -0.97
CA ARG A 18 38.21 3.55 -1.58
C ARG A 18 37.58 4.88 -1.20
N ALA A 19 38.33 5.70 -0.48
CA ALA A 19 38.00 7.10 -0.28
C ALA A 19 37.96 7.78 -1.65
N GLN A 20 36.79 8.31 -2.02
CA GLN A 20 36.59 8.93 -3.33
C GLN A 20 36.24 10.40 -3.23
N ARG A 21 35.48 10.76 -2.19
CA ARG A 21 34.83 12.06 -2.07
C ARG A 21 34.96 12.55 -0.65
N ALA A 22 35.08 13.86 -0.46
CA ALA A 22 35.07 14.46 0.86
C ALA A 22 34.21 15.71 0.91
N ILE A 23 33.59 15.94 2.07
CA ILE A 23 32.91 17.19 2.37
C ILE A 23 33.55 17.80 3.60
N ILE A 24 33.89 19.08 3.50
CA ILE A 24 34.27 19.93 4.63
C ILE A 24 33.11 20.89 4.88
N ASP A 25 32.52 20.79 6.06
CA ASP A 25 31.44 21.66 6.53
C ASP A 25 31.99 22.58 7.63
N ILE A 26 32.02 23.89 7.33
CA ILE A 26 32.45 24.96 8.23
C ILE A 26 31.21 25.57 8.89
N GLY A 27 30.74 24.90 9.95
CA GLY A 27 29.59 25.36 10.74
C GLY A 27 29.95 26.34 11.87
N SER A 28 28.93 26.90 12.51
CA SER A 28 29.10 27.88 13.60
C SER A 28 29.85 27.35 14.82
N ASN A 29 29.66 26.08 15.15
CA ASN A 29 30.30 25.49 16.32
C ASN A 29 31.53 24.67 15.95
N THR A 30 31.44 23.92 14.85
CA THR A 30 32.42 22.90 14.51
C THR A 30 32.72 22.89 13.03
N VAL A 31 33.99 22.66 12.70
CA VAL A 31 34.43 22.36 11.33
C VAL A 31 34.59 20.86 11.22
N ARG A 32 34.03 20.26 10.16
CA ARG A 32 33.95 18.80 10.05
C ARG A 32 34.38 18.32 8.68
N LEU A 33 35.33 17.39 8.66
CA LEU A 33 35.72 16.63 7.48
C LEU A 33 35.04 15.27 7.50
N VAL A 34 34.34 14.93 6.42
CA VAL A 34 33.86 13.56 6.20
C VAL A 34 34.34 13.06 4.86
N ILE A 35 34.95 11.89 4.87
CA ILE A 35 35.39 11.18 3.68
C ILE A 35 34.41 10.04 3.42
N TYR A 36 33.89 10.00 2.21
CA TYR A 36 32.92 9.02 1.76
C TYR A 36 33.53 8.05 0.75
N GLY A 37 33.07 6.80 0.84
CA GLY A 37 33.22 5.77 -0.16
C GLY A 37 31.85 5.14 -0.46
N GLY A 38 31.85 3.84 -0.78
CA GLY A 38 30.64 3.12 -1.14
C GLY A 38 30.04 3.58 -2.48
N SER A 39 28.76 3.30 -2.69
CA SER A 39 28.08 3.68 -3.93
C SER A 39 27.77 5.18 -3.95
N ALA A 40 27.57 5.73 -5.15
CA ALA A 40 27.19 7.13 -5.29
C ALA A 40 25.86 7.43 -4.58
N ARG A 41 24.88 6.51 -4.71
CA ARG A 41 23.54 6.60 -4.15
C ARG A 41 23.44 6.32 -2.65
N ALA A 42 24.26 5.42 -2.13
CA ALA A 42 24.31 5.03 -0.72
C ALA A 42 25.75 5.23 -0.17
N PRO A 43 26.14 6.49 0.08
CA PRO A 43 27.49 6.82 0.51
C PRO A 43 27.79 6.20 1.89
N THR A 44 28.98 5.63 2.03
CA THR A 44 29.47 5.11 3.31
C THR A 44 30.50 6.06 3.89
N VAL A 45 30.33 6.44 5.16
CA VAL A 45 31.31 7.25 5.88
C VAL A 45 32.53 6.38 6.20
N LEU A 46 33.68 6.68 5.59
CA LEU A 46 34.93 5.96 5.83
C LEU A 46 35.77 6.65 6.91
N PHE A 47 35.73 7.98 6.94
CA PHE A 47 36.45 8.77 7.93
C PHE A 47 35.65 10.03 8.29
N ASN A 48 35.74 10.42 9.55
CA ASN A 48 34.90 11.48 10.11
C ASN A 48 35.65 12.19 11.24
N GLU A 49 36.25 13.34 10.91
CA GLU A 49 36.97 14.16 11.89
C GLU A 49 36.20 15.45 12.16
N LYS A 50 36.03 15.76 13.44
CA LYS A 50 35.29 16.93 13.90
C LYS A 50 36.19 17.78 14.78
N MET A 51 36.36 19.05 14.41
CA MET A 51 37.08 20.06 15.19
C MET A 51 36.09 21.05 15.82
N LEU A 52 36.34 21.40 17.08
CA LEU A 52 35.63 22.46 17.80
C LEU A 52 36.31 23.80 17.54
N ALA A 53 35.75 24.61 16.64
CA ALA A 53 36.29 25.95 16.32
C ALA A 53 35.52 27.08 17.01
N ARG A 54 34.22 26.88 17.30
CA ARG A 54 33.33 27.88 17.93
C ARG A 54 33.32 29.25 17.22
N LEU A 55 33.37 29.23 15.88
CA LEU A 55 33.34 30.44 15.03
C LEU A 55 32.14 31.36 15.33
N GLY A 56 31.01 30.80 15.74
CA GLY A 56 29.78 31.51 16.05
C GLY A 56 29.66 32.12 17.44
N ARG A 57 30.68 31.98 18.32
CA ARG A 57 30.57 32.37 19.74
C ARG A 57 30.34 33.87 19.94
N ASP A 58 31.08 34.71 19.23
CA ASP A 58 31.10 36.16 19.47
C ASP A 58 30.20 36.93 18.47
N ILE A 59 29.56 36.24 17.52
CA ILE A 59 28.81 36.87 16.43
C ILE A 59 27.62 37.69 16.96
N SER A 60 26.85 37.17 17.92
CA SER A 60 25.70 37.90 18.45
C SER A 60 26.10 39.17 19.23
N THR A 61 27.33 39.22 19.76
CA THR A 61 27.83 40.37 20.53
C THR A 61 28.63 41.37 19.72
N LYS A 62 29.51 40.92 18.82
CA LYS A 62 30.51 41.74 18.11
C LYS A 62 30.30 41.80 16.60
N GLY A 63 29.49 40.91 16.03
CA GLY A 63 29.30 40.80 14.57
C GLY A 63 30.55 40.32 13.81
N THR A 64 31.58 39.82 14.49
CA THR A 64 32.84 39.35 13.91
C THR A 64 33.20 37.94 14.41
N LEU A 65 33.93 37.20 13.60
CA LEU A 65 34.62 35.97 14.00
C LEU A 65 35.81 36.35 14.91
N ALA A 66 35.92 35.71 16.08
CA ALA A 66 37.03 35.93 16.98
C ALA A 66 38.35 35.38 16.39
N ASP A 67 39.45 36.13 16.51
CA ASP A 67 40.74 35.78 15.93
C ASP A 67 41.25 34.40 16.36
N GLU A 68 41.10 34.06 17.65
CA GLU A 68 41.45 32.74 18.18
C GLU A 68 40.67 31.60 17.50
N ALA A 69 39.38 31.83 17.20
CA ALA A 69 38.52 30.84 16.54
C ALA A 69 38.88 30.68 15.07
N VAL A 70 39.23 31.79 14.40
CA VAL A 70 39.73 31.81 13.02
C VAL A 70 41.05 31.04 12.93
N GLU A 71 42.02 31.32 13.80
CA GLU A 71 43.31 30.63 13.79
C GLU A 71 43.15 29.12 14.02
N LEU A 72 42.30 28.74 14.97
CA LEU A 72 41.99 27.34 15.26
C LEU A 72 41.35 26.63 14.05
N ALA A 73 40.37 27.26 13.41
CA ALA A 73 39.72 26.73 12.21
C ALA A 73 40.72 26.54 11.05
N LEU A 74 41.57 27.54 10.79
CA LEU A 74 42.59 27.47 9.73
C LEU A 74 43.63 26.38 10.02
N ARG A 75 44.02 26.19 11.28
CA ARG A 75 44.91 25.09 11.69
C ARG A 75 44.28 23.72 11.39
N GLY A 76 42.98 23.57 11.67
CA GLY A 76 42.22 22.37 11.32
C GLY A 76 42.10 22.12 9.84
N LEU A 77 41.81 23.15 9.05
CA LEU A 77 41.71 23.05 7.60
C LEU A 77 43.05 22.66 6.96
N ARG A 78 44.17 23.21 7.44
CA ARG A 78 45.51 22.76 6.99
C ARG A 78 45.74 21.27 7.27
N ARG A 79 45.32 20.79 8.45
CA ARG A 79 45.37 19.35 8.78
C ARG A 79 44.48 18.54 7.84
N PHE A 80 43.27 19.00 7.53
CA PHE A 80 42.39 18.32 6.58
C PHE A 80 42.98 18.27 5.17
N SER A 81 43.66 19.33 4.72
CA SER A 81 44.36 19.34 3.43
C SER A 81 45.41 18.22 3.35
N VAL A 82 46.22 18.04 4.40
CA VAL A 82 47.20 16.94 4.48
C VAL A 82 46.51 15.56 4.46
N LEU A 83 45.44 15.38 5.24
CA LEU A 83 44.69 14.11 5.26
C LEU A 83 44.11 13.76 3.88
N LEU A 84 43.56 14.74 3.17
CA LEU A 84 43.00 14.53 1.83
C LEU A 84 44.08 14.18 0.81
N GLN A 85 45.27 14.79 0.91
CA GLN A 85 46.44 14.46 0.09
C GLN A 85 46.93 13.03 0.36
N ASP A 86 47.03 12.64 1.64
CA ASP A 86 47.46 11.28 2.03
C ASP A 86 46.50 10.18 1.54
N HIS A 87 45.22 10.51 1.41
CA HIS A 87 44.19 9.61 0.87
C HIS A 87 43.97 9.72 -0.65
N ASP A 88 44.77 10.53 -1.37
CA ASP A 88 44.63 10.81 -2.80
C ASP A 88 43.21 11.27 -3.21
N ILE A 89 42.53 12.04 -2.35
CA ILE A 89 41.16 12.54 -2.59
C ILE A 89 41.22 13.90 -3.28
N THR A 90 40.71 13.97 -4.51
CA THR A 90 40.63 15.20 -5.29
C THR A 90 39.22 15.79 -5.37
N ASP A 91 38.19 14.97 -5.17
CA ASP A 91 36.80 15.44 -5.15
C ASP A 91 36.43 15.89 -3.73
N VAL A 92 36.61 17.19 -3.49
CA VAL A 92 36.41 17.83 -2.19
C VAL A 92 35.47 19.00 -2.34
N GLU A 93 34.38 19.00 -1.60
CA GLU A 93 33.46 20.12 -1.52
C GLU A 93 33.56 20.79 -0.15
N VAL A 94 33.74 22.10 -0.14
CA VAL A 94 33.89 22.88 1.09
C VAL A 94 32.76 23.90 1.16
N VAL A 95 31.98 23.85 2.24
CA VAL A 95 30.86 24.77 2.47
C VAL A 95 31.02 25.49 3.80
N ALA A 96 30.54 26.73 3.85
CA ALA A 96 30.46 27.54 5.07
C ALA A 96 29.03 28.06 5.28
N THR A 97 28.59 28.10 6.53
CA THR A 97 27.18 28.40 6.88
C THR A 97 27.04 29.66 7.75
N ALA A 98 25.95 29.75 8.52
CA ALA A 98 25.49 30.93 9.25
C ALA A 98 26.59 31.77 9.94
N ALA A 99 27.58 31.15 10.59
CA ALA A 99 28.60 31.93 11.29
C ALA A 99 29.51 32.75 10.37
N VAL A 100 29.93 32.17 9.24
CA VAL A 100 30.78 32.90 8.29
C VAL A 100 29.95 33.89 7.49
N ARG A 101 28.67 33.57 7.25
CA ARG A 101 27.71 34.44 6.54
C ARG A 101 27.38 35.71 7.31
N ASP A 102 27.16 35.58 8.62
CA ASP A 102 26.70 36.69 9.47
C ASP A 102 27.86 37.60 9.94
N ALA A 103 29.11 37.16 9.82
CA ALA A 103 30.27 37.89 10.30
C ALA A 103 30.81 38.90 9.28
N SER A 104 31.11 40.13 9.71
CA SER A 104 31.65 41.17 8.85
C SER A 104 33.04 40.85 8.28
N ASN A 105 33.87 40.10 9.04
CA ASN A 105 35.16 39.56 8.61
C ASN A 105 35.07 38.14 8.00
N GLY A 106 33.87 37.66 7.68
CA GLY A 106 33.65 36.38 6.99
C GLY A 106 34.35 36.27 5.62
N PRO A 107 34.31 37.30 4.75
CA PRO A 107 35.01 37.27 3.47
C PRO A 107 36.53 37.10 3.59
N ASP A 108 37.15 37.75 4.58
CA ASP A 108 38.59 37.63 4.83
C ASP A 108 38.95 36.23 5.30
N PHE A 109 38.11 35.62 6.13
CA PHE A 109 38.27 34.23 6.54
C PHE A 109 38.19 33.29 5.33
N LEU A 110 37.20 33.46 4.43
CA LEU A 110 37.08 32.64 3.22
C LEU A 110 38.28 32.81 2.28
N ALA A 111 38.85 34.01 2.17
CA ALA A 111 40.08 34.23 1.41
C ALA A 111 41.26 33.46 1.99
N GLN A 112 41.39 33.40 3.32
CA GLN A 112 42.41 32.59 3.98
C GLN A 112 42.21 31.08 3.79
N VAL A 113 40.97 30.61 3.75
CA VAL A 113 40.65 29.21 3.40
C VAL A 113 41.04 28.90 1.95
N ARG A 114 40.82 29.83 1.02
CA ARG A 114 41.29 29.71 -0.37
C ARG A 114 42.81 29.60 -0.49
N ALA A 115 43.54 30.36 0.32
CA ALA A 115 45.00 30.28 0.37
C ALA A 115 45.54 28.92 0.86
N ILE A 116 44.73 28.12 1.57
CA ILE A 116 45.08 26.75 2.01
C ILE A 116 44.90 25.73 0.86
N GLY A 117 44.25 26.12 -0.24
CA GLY A 117 44.00 25.27 -1.41
C GLY A 117 42.58 24.68 -1.48
N PHE A 118 41.63 25.22 -0.71
CA PHE A 118 40.21 24.86 -0.81
C PHE A 118 39.42 25.91 -1.58
N ASP A 119 38.27 25.56 -2.14
CA ASP A 119 37.34 26.53 -2.72
C ASP A 119 36.01 26.53 -1.93
N PRO A 120 35.90 27.34 -0.86
CA PRO A 120 34.73 27.33 0.00
C PRO A 120 33.55 28.08 -0.63
N ARG A 121 32.40 27.41 -0.71
CA ARG A 121 31.11 28.02 -1.03
C ARG A 121 30.42 28.52 0.24
N LEU A 122 30.03 29.79 0.25
CA LEU A 122 29.22 30.35 1.32
C LEU A 122 27.75 30.11 0.99
N LEU A 123 27.05 29.33 1.82
CA LEU A 123 25.64 29.00 1.59
C LEU A 123 24.71 30.07 2.17
N SER A 124 23.69 30.44 1.40
CA SER A 124 22.55 31.18 1.95
C SER A 124 21.75 30.31 2.92
N GLY A 125 20.93 30.92 3.79
CA GLY A 125 20.06 30.15 4.69
C GLY A 125 19.02 29.32 3.93
N GLU A 126 18.55 29.81 2.79
CA GLU A 126 17.60 29.10 1.92
C GLU A 126 18.27 27.92 1.21
N GLU A 127 19.52 28.09 0.76
CA GLU A 127 20.32 27.02 0.15
C GLU A 127 20.66 25.92 1.16
N GLU A 128 21.00 26.29 2.39
CA GLU A 128 21.26 25.36 3.49
C GLU A 128 20.00 24.52 3.79
N ALA A 129 18.84 25.18 3.93
CA ALA A 129 17.55 24.54 4.13
C ALA A 129 17.18 23.58 2.99
N ALA A 130 17.25 24.04 1.74
CA ALA A 130 16.95 23.23 0.57
C ALA A 130 17.90 22.01 0.46
N THR A 131 19.19 22.21 0.72
CA THR A 131 20.18 21.13 0.63
C THR A 131 19.97 20.08 1.72
N SER A 132 19.65 20.49 2.96
CA SER A 132 19.26 19.55 4.01
C SER A 132 17.97 18.79 3.67
N ALA A 133 16.99 19.44 3.03
CA ALA A 133 15.80 18.77 2.48
C ALA A 133 16.16 17.69 1.46
N ILE A 134 17.03 18.02 0.51
CA ILE A 134 17.49 17.06 -0.50
C ILE A 134 18.21 15.89 0.17
N GLY A 135 18.94 16.13 1.27
CA GLY A 135 19.50 15.05 2.10
C GLY A 135 18.41 14.11 2.66
N VAL A 136 17.30 14.65 3.15
CA VAL A 136 16.16 13.85 3.62
C VAL A 136 15.48 13.09 2.47
N ILE A 137 15.21 13.75 1.34
CA ILE A 137 14.63 13.12 0.13
C ILE A 137 15.53 11.97 -0.36
N GLY A 138 16.85 12.19 -0.34
CA GLY A 138 17.84 11.17 -0.67
C GLY A 138 17.81 10.00 0.31
N ALA A 139 17.61 10.24 1.60
CA ALA A 139 17.56 9.17 2.60
C ALA A 139 16.24 8.40 2.60
N PHE A 140 15.13 9.08 2.31
CA PHE A 140 13.77 8.55 2.38
C PHE A 140 13.05 8.76 1.04
N PRO A 141 13.15 7.80 0.10
CA PRO A 141 12.45 7.87 -1.17
C PRO A 141 10.93 8.02 -0.98
N GLY A 142 10.33 9.01 -1.64
CA GLY A 142 8.90 9.31 -1.50
C GLY A 142 8.52 10.06 -0.22
N ALA A 143 9.50 10.65 0.49
CA ALA A 143 9.20 11.48 1.66
C ALA A 143 8.36 12.70 1.31
N GLU A 144 7.29 12.89 2.10
CA GLU A 144 6.43 14.06 2.11
C GLU A 144 6.38 14.62 3.54
N GLY A 145 6.31 15.95 3.69
CA GLY A 145 6.19 16.62 4.97
C GLY A 145 7.09 17.84 5.10
N VAL A 146 7.62 18.08 6.31
CA VAL A 146 8.49 19.23 6.60
C VAL A 146 9.81 18.76 7.16
N VAL A 147 10.91 19.36 6.71
CA VAL A 147 12.26 19.14 7.23
C VAL A 147 12.63 20.29 8.15
N ALA A 148 13.13 19.96 9.34
CA ALA A 148 13.66 20.90 10.32
C ALA A 148 15.10 20.53 10.67
N ASP A 149 16.08 21.29 10.17
CA ASP A 149 17.51 21.09 10.48
C ASP A 149 17.97 22.04 11.58
N LEU A 150 18.37 21.48 12.71
CA LEU A 150 18.84 22.26 13.85
C LEU A 150 20.37 22.32 13.88
N GLY A 151 20.89 23.48 13.48
CA GLY A 151 22.29 23.84 13.52
C GLY A 151 22.75 24.50 14.83
N GLY A 152 23.96 25.06 14.76
CA GLY A 152 24.55 25.87 15.82
C GLY A 152 23.98 27.29 15.84
N GLY A 153 23.95 27.95 14.69
CA GLY A 153 23.51 29.35 14.54
C GLY A 153 22.04 29.52 14.17
N SER A 154 21.47 28.56 13.44
CA SER A 154 20.13 28.66 12.85
C SER A 154 19.37 27.33 12.93
N LEU A 155 18.08 27.42 12.61
CA LEU A 155 17.14 26.33 12.40
C LEU A 155 16.51 26.53 11.02
N GLU A 156 16.71 25.57 10.13
CA GLU A 156 16.22 25.61 8.76
C GLU A 156 14.91 24.83 8.62
N PHE A 157 13.95 25.39 7.87
CA PHE A 157 12.68 24.75 7.52
C PHE A 157 12.49 24.67 6.02
N THR A 158 11.88 23.59 5.56
CA THR A 158 11.42 23.48 4.17
C THR A 158 10.39 22.36 4.04
N ARG A 159 9.39 22.57 3.19
CA ARG A 159 8.38 21.55 2.87
C ARG A 159 8.91 20.68 1.73
N ILE A 160 8.72 19.38 1.84
CA ILE A 160 9.13 18.39 0.85
C ILE A 160 7.95 17.58 0.35
N GLY A 161 7.98 17.19 -0.93
CA GLY A 161 6.98 16.33 -1.55
C GLY A 161 7.32 16.05 -3.02
N ASN A 162 6.89 14.88 -3.53
CA ASN A 162 7.17 14.45 -4.91
C ASN A 162 8.67 14.50 -5.31
N GLY A 163 9.58 14.26 -4.35
CA GLY A 163 11.03 14.32 -4.58
C GLY A 163 11.60 15.74 -4.74
N MET A 164 10.80 16.77 -4.49
CA MET A 164 11.16 18.19 -4.58
C MET A 164 11.03 18.85 -3.19
N CYS A 165 11.65 20.02 -3.03
CA CYS A 165 11.49 20.87 -1.86
C CYS A 165 11.02 22.28 -2.26
N GLU A 166 10.22 22.91 -1.41
CA GLU A 166 9.83 24.32 -1.52
C GLU A 166 10.97 25.24 -1.06
N THR A 167 10.79 26.55 -1.24
CA THR A 167 11.73 27.56 -0.74
C THR A 167 11.96 27.37 0.77
N GLY A 168 13.23 27.30 1.16
CA GLY A 168 13.60 27.13 2.56
C GLY A 168 13.48 28.42 3.38
N THR A 169 13.24 28.30 4.67
CA THR A 169 13.29 29.39 5.65
C THR A 169 14.42 29.12 6.64
N SER A 170 15.19 30.12 7.03
CA SER A 170 16.24 30.00 8.04
C SER A 170 15.96 30.93 9.21
N LEU A 171 15.75 30.36 10.40
CA LEU A 171 15.41 31.09 11.63
C LEU A 171 16.60 31.16 12.58
N PRO A 172 16.79 32.24 13.34
CA PRO A 172 17.87 32.37 14.33
C PRO A 172 17.60 31.58 15.62
N LEU A 173 17.19 30.32 15.50
CA LEU A 173 16.83 29.40 16.59
C LEU A 173 17.88 28.28 16.78
N GLY A 174 19.12 28.50 16.33
CA GLY A 174 20.20 27.53 16.49
C GLY A 174 20.56 27.28 17.95
N THR A 175 21.13 26.11 18.23
CA THR A 175 21.45 25.67 19.61
C THR A 175 22.34 26.65 20.40
N LEU A 176 23.20 27.42 19.74
CA LEU A 176 24.02 28.44 20.38
C LEU A 176 23.24 29.73 20.68
N ARG A 177 22.13 29.99 19.98
CA ARG A 177 21.29 31.19 20.15
C ARG A 177 20.05 30.94 21.02
N LEU A 178 19.67 29.68 21.24
CA LEU A 178 18.48 29.35 22.06
C LEU A 178 18.51 29.94 23.47
N HIS A 179 19.69 30.16 24.05
CA HIS A 179 19.81 30.79 25.36
C HIS A 179 19.30 32.25 25.38
N GLU A 180 19.36 32.96 24.25
CA GLU A 180 18.84 34.33 24.07
C GLU A 180 17.31 34.35 24.08
N TRP A 181 16.67 33.21 23.79
CA TRP A 181 15.23 33.00 23.82
C TRP A 181 14.72 32.50 25.18
N ARG A 182 15.60 32.30 26.15
CA ARG A 182 15.21 31.83 27.49
C ARG A 182 14.38 32.89 28.18
N GLU A 183 13.16 32.50 28.52
CA GLU A 183 12.23 33.28 29.31
C GLU A 183 12.20 32.77 30.75
N THR A 184 11.54 33.53 31.64
CA THR A 184 11.33 33.13 33.05
C THR A 184 10.66 31.77 33.22
N LYS A 185 9.88 31.32 32.23
CA LYS A 185 9.22 30.01 32.20
C LYS A 185 9.39 29.35 30.82
N PRO A 186 9.60 28.03 30.75
CA PRO A 186 9.65 27.29 29.47
C PRO A 186 8.41 27.51 28.59
N SER A 187 7.24 27.65 29.20
CA SER A 187 5.98 27.92 28.48
C SER A 187 5.96 29.29 27.78
N ALA A 188 6.66 30.29 28.32
CA ALA A 188 6.80 31.60 27.70
C ALA A 188 7.75 31.55 26.51
N MET A 189 8.90 30.88 26.63
CA MET A 189 9.82 30.63 25.51
C MET A 189 9.10 29.89 24.37
N ARG A 190 8.37 28.82 24.69
CA ARG A 190 7.55 28.07 23.74
C ARG A 190 6.57 28.96 22.97
N LYS A 191 5.87 29.86 23.68
CA LYS A 191 4.91 30.80 23.08
C LYS A 191 5.59 31.86 22.20
N SER A 192 6.75 32.37 22.61
CA SER A 192 7.53 33.32 21.81
C SER A 192 8.06 32.69 20.51
N ILE A 193 8.54 31.44 20.59
CA ILE A 193 8.94 30.67 19.41
C ILE A 193 7.75 30.39 18.50
N GLY A 194 6.60 29.97 19.05
CA GLY A 194 5.38 29.77 18.27
C GLY A 194 4.95 31.00 17.47
N LYS A 195 5.01 32.19 18.08
CA LYS A 195 4.74 33.46 17.38
C LYS A 195 5.73 33.75 16.25
N LEU A 196 7.01 33.43 16.42
CA LEU A 196 8.00 33.58 15.36
C LEU A 196 7.68 32.64 14.20
N LEU A 197 7.35 31.38 14.48
CA LEU A 197 6.97 30.41 13.46
C LEU A 197 5.73 30.86 12.68
N ASP A 198 4.69 31.33 13.38
CA ASP A 198 3.50 31.92 12.75
C ASP A 198 3.84 33.08 11.82
N LYS A 199 4.68 34.01 12.28
CA LYS A 199 5.09 35.18 11.52
C LYS A 199 5.81 34.80 10.22
N GLU A 200 6.62 33.75 10.26
CA GLU A 200 7.41 33.26 9.13
C GLU A 200 6.65 32.24 8.27
N GLY A 201 5.32 32.12 8.43
CA GLY A 201 4.46 31.31 7.58
C GLY A 201 4.37 29.82 7.96
N TRP A 202 4.89 29.45 9.13
CA TRP A 202 4.87 28.08 9.66
C TRP A 202 3.74 27.85 10.66
N GLY A 203 2.62 28.56 10.50
CA GLY A 203 1.39 28.38 11.26
C GLY A 203 0.38 27.47 10.55
N GLY A 204 -0.47 26.77 11.33
CA GLY A 204 -1.69 26.16 10.80
C GLY A 204 -1.68 24.65 10.55
N GLY A 205 -0.70 23.91 11.08
CA GLY A 205 -0.67 22.45 10.98
C GLY A 205 -0.25 21.92 9.61
N ILE A 206 0.48 20.80 9.56
CA ILE A 206 0.98 20.21 8.31
C ILE A 206 0.35 18.86 7.96
N ASP A 207 -0.32 18.19 8.91
CA ASP A 207 -0.92 16.85 8.77
C ASP A 207 -0.02 15.84 8.01
N ALA A 208 1.29 15.96 8.23
CA ALA A 208 2.34 15.21 7.56
C ALA A 208 3.52 14.96 8.52
N PRO A 209 4.48 14.08 8.17
CA PRO A 209 5.67 13.86 8.96
C PRO A 209 6.58 15.10 9.10
N LEU A 210 7.16 15.28 10.29
CA LEU A 210 8.23 16.24 10.56
C LEU A 210 9.58 15.53 10.64
N TYR A 211 10.47 15.75 9.68
CA TYR A 211 11.81 15.19 9.64
C TYR A 211 12.78 16.08 10.43
N LEU A 212 13.34 15.53 11.50
CA LEU A 212 14.29 16.23 12.35
C LEU A 212 15.73 15.90 11.94
N VAL A 213 16.45 16.91 11.47
CA VAL A 213 17.85 16.82 11.02
C VAL A 213 18.75 17.56 12.02
N GLY A 214 19.92 17.02 12.31
CA GLY A 214 20.92 17.72 13.11
C GLY A 214 21.51 16.91 14.26
N GLY A 215 22.55 17.47 14.88
CA GLY A 215 23.32 16.79 15.93
C GLY A 215 22.55 16.62 17.23
N THR A 216 21.73 17.61 17.60
CA THR A 216 21.02 17.65 18.88
C THR A 216 19.75 16.82 18.85
N TRP A 217 18.97 16.86 17.75
CA TRP A 217 17.84 15.96 17.53
C TRP A 217 18.24 14.48 17.59
N ARG A 218 19.39 14.12 17.01
CA ARG A 218 19.92 12.76 17.13
C ARG A 218 20.27 12.35 18.56
N ALA A 219 20.77 13.27 19.40
CA ALA A 219 21.04 12.95 20.80
C ALA A 219 19.75 12.78 21.61
N MET A 220 18.73 13.60 21.32
CA MET A 220 17.38 13.42 21.86
C MET A 220 16.78 12.07 21.45
N ALA A 221 16.94 11.67 20.18
CA ALA A 221 16.51 10.35 19.72
C ALA A 221 17.22 9.22 20.47
N VAL A 222 18.55 9.33 20.65
CA VAL A 222 19.33 8.35 21.45
C VAL A 222 18.83 8.26 22.89
N TYR A 223 18.50 9.39 23.53
CA TYR A 223 17.89 9.41 24.86
C TYR A 223 16.56 8.63 24.86
N ALA A 224 15.67 8.95 23.91
CA ALA A 224 14.36 8.30 23.81
C ALA A 224 14.47 6.79 23.55
N MET A 225 15.40 6.38 22.68
CA MET A 225 15.68 4.98 22.39
C MET A 225 16.16 4.23 23.64
N GLN A 226 17.05 4.83 24.45
CA GLN A 226 17.53 4.23 25.70
C GLN A 226 16.41 4.06 26.72
N GLN A 227 15.60 5.11 26.95
CA GLN A 227 14.47 5.06 27.89
C GLN A 227 13.44 3.98 27.54
N ARG A 228 13.29 3.68 26.24
CA ARG A 228 12.35 2.67 25.74
C ARG A 228 12.94 1.27 25.63
N GLY A 229 14.23 1.08 25.92
CA GLY A 229 14.92 -0.19 25.67
C GLY A 229 14.88 -0.58 24.18
N TYR A 230 15.00 0.39 23.28
CA TYR A 230 14.89 0.15 21.84
C TYR A 230 16.04 -0.77 21.35
N PRO A 231 15.76 -1.78 20.51
CA PRO A 231 16.74 -2.82 20.17
C PRO A 231 17.87 -2.33 19.25
N LEU A 232 17.67 -1.22 18.54
CA LEU A 232 18.66 -0.63 17.64
C LEU A 232 19.35 0.57 18.29
N THR A 233 20.55 0.89 17.81
CA THR A 233 21.33 2.02 18.32
C THR A 233 21.42 3.20 17.34
N ASP A 234 21.13 2.98 16.06
CA ASP A 234 21.15 4.06 15.06
C ASP A 234 19.85 4.87 15.13
N PRO A 235 19.90 6.18 15.39
CA PRO A 235 18.70 7.01 15.40
C PRO A 235 18.13 7.29 13.99
N HIS A 236 18.82 6.94 12.90
CA HIS A 236 18.27 7.15 11.55
C HIS A 236 16.98 6.37 11.31
N GLY A 237 15.92 7.07 10.90
CA GLY A 237 14.59 6.47 10.69
C GLY A 237 13.83 6.17 11.98
N PHE A 238 14.34 6.57 13.15
CA PHE A 238 13.61 6.45 14.40
C PHE A 238 12.39 7.39 14.38
N GLU A 239 11.21 6.83 14.68
CA GLU A 239 9.95 7.55 14.63
C GLU A 239 9.35 7.77 16.03
N LEU A 240 8.69 8.92 16.20
CA LEU A 240 7.93 9.27 17.39
C LEU A 240 6.57 9.80 16.97
N THR A 241 5.50 9.39 17.66
CA THR A 241 4.20 10.08 17.49
C THR A 241 4.29 11.49 18.07
N ALA A 242 3.43 12.42 17.61
CA ALA A 242 3.40 13.78 18.17
C ALA A 242 3.24 13.79 19.70
N LYS A 243 2.37 12.92 20.25
CA LYS A 243 2.16 12.77 21.70
C LYS A 243 3.43 12.30 22.42
N GLU A 244 4.13 11.35 21.84
CA GLU A 244 5.39 10.85 22.37
C GLU A 244 6.50 11.90 22.35
N ALA A 245 6.57 12.70 21.28
CA ALA A 245 7.52 13.80 21.17
C ALA A 245 7.26 14.91 22.19
N VAL A 246 6.00 15.25 22.47
CA VAL A 246 5.64 16.20 23.54
C VAL A 246 6.10 15.68 24.90
N LYS A 247 5.78 14.43 25.24
CA LYS A 247 6.20 13.82 26.50
C LYS A 247 7.72 13.79 26.66
N LEU A 248 8.44 13.40 25.61
CA LEU A 248 9.90 13.44 25.58
C LEU A 248 10.43 14.87 25.78
N GLY A 249 9.77 15.86 25.16
CA GLY A 249 10.09 17.27 25.32
C GLY A 249 9.91 17.76 26.76
N GLU A 250 8.84 17.36 27.44
CA GLU A 250 8.58 17.70 28.84
C GLU A 250 9.65 17.09 29.76
N GLU A 251 9.97 15.81 29.57
CA GLU A 251 11.00 15.10 30.34
C GLU A 251 12.38 15.75 30.18
N LEU A 252 12.80 16.04 28.94
CA LEU A 252 14.12 16.63 28.67
C LEU A 252 14.22 18.10 29.05
N ALA A 253 13.12 18.86 28.97
CA ALA A 253 13.12 20.26 29.42
C ALA A 253 13.29 20.39 30.94
N ALA A 254 12.84 19.39 31.70
CA ALA A 254 13.00 19.32 33.16
C ALA A 254 14.29 18.60 33.61
N ALA A 255 15.02 17.97 32.68
CA ALA A 255 16.20 17.18 33.00
C ALA A 255 17.40 18.06 33.39
N ASP A 256 18.15 17.61 34.40
CA ASP A 256 19.43 18.21 34.76
C ASP A 256 20.50 17.88 33.70
N PRO A 257 21.16 18.89 33.10
CA PRO A 257 22.29 18.67 32.20
C PRO A 257 23.38 17.74 32.76
N GLU A 258 23.63 17.74 34.08
CA GLU A 258 24.64 16.86 34.68
C GLU A 258 24.23 15.38 34.64
N GLU A 259 22.94 15.07 34.78
CA GLU A 259 22.45 13.70 34.62
C GLU A 259 22.49 13.26 33.15
N LEU A 260 22.14 14.16 32.22
CA LEU A 260 22.22 13.89 30.78
C LEU A 260 23.65 13.61 30.31
N ARG A 261 24.67 14.19 30.96
CA ARG A 261 26.09 13.95 30.66
C ARG A 261 26.55 12.54 31.00
N LYS A 262 25.90 11.88 31.97
CA LYS A 262 26.24 10.51 32.37
C LYS A 262 25.78 9.48 31.32
N LEU A 263 24.86 9.86 30.45
CA LEU A 263 24.30 8.95 29.46
C LEU A 263 25.29 8.67 28.33
N PRO A 264 25.51 7.39 27.99
CA PRO A 264 26.43 7.03 26.91
C PRO A 264 25.93 7.59 25.58
N ARG A 265 26.85 8.12 24.76
CA ARG A 265 26.63 8.73 23.43
C ARG A 265 26.00 10.13 23.42
N ILE A 266 25.73 10.72 24.59
CA ILE A 266 25.39 12.15 24.70
C ILE A 266 26.64 12.91 25.14
N SER A 267 27.20 13.73 24.24
CA SER A 267 28.38 14.54 24.57
C SER A 267 28.02 15.66 25.56
N THR A 268 28.99 16.11 26.37
CA THR A 268 28.83 17.22 27.34
C THR A 268 28.14 18.45 26.78
N MET A 269 28.54 18.85 25.56
CA MET A 269 27.96 19.98 24.85
C MET A 269 26.47 19.77 24.50
N ARG A 270 26.09 18.56 24.07
CA ARG A 270 24.69 18.29 23.70
C ARG A 270 23.83 18.24 24.95
N ALA A 271 24.34 17.65 26.03
CA ALA A 271 23.67 17.65 27.32
C ALA A 271 23.32 19.07 27.82
N SER A 272 24.19 20.06 27.59
CA SER A 272 23.90 21.46 27.97
C SER A 272 22.83 22.15 27.12
N TYR A 273 22.59 21.70 25.88
CA TYR A 273 21.61 22.32 24.98
C TYR A 273 20.27 21.57 24.90
N LEU A 274 20.24 20.30 25.32
CA LEU A 274 19.07 19.44 25.23
C LEU A 274 17.83 20.03 25.92
N PRO A 275 17.91 20.63 27.13
CA PRO A 275 16.72 21.20 27.78
C PRO A 275 16.06 22.33 26.97
N ASP A 276 16.83 23.31 26.49
CA ASP A 276 16.28 24.39 25.66
C ASP A 276 15.75 23.86 24.32
N THR A 277 16.47 22.90 23.75
CA THR A 277 16.09 22.25 22.49
C THR A 277 14.80 21.44 22.64
N ALA A 278 14.54 20.89 23.84
CA ALA A 278 13.30 20.21 24.15
C ALA A 278 12.11 21.17 24.22
N VAL A 279 12.30 22.40 24.72
CA VAL A 279 11.28 23.46 24.67
C VAL A 279 11.01 23.88 23.22
N LEU A 280 12.06 24.01 22.40
CA LEU A 280 11.92 24.24 20.96
C LEU A 280 11.09 23.13 20.29
N LEU A 281 11.38 21.85 20.57
CA LEU A 281 10.60 20.73 20.04
C LEU A 281 9.11 20.84 20.38
N GLN A 282 8.79 21.17 21.64
CA GLN A 282 7.41 21.34 22.08
C GLN A 282 6.70 22.45 21.27
N ALA A 283 7.39 23.56 21.01
CA ALA A 283 6.86 24.64 20.16
C ALA A 283 6.60 24.16 18.73
N LEU A 284 7.52 23.38 18.15
CA LEU A 284 7.34 22.83 16.80
C LEU A 284 6.16 21.87 16.70
N VAL A 285 6.00 20.96 17.67
CA VAL A 285 4.90 19.99 17.65
C VAL A 285 3.54 20.67 17.86
N GLU A 286 3.48 21.68 18.73
CA GLU A 286 2.25 22.46 18.96
C GLU A 286 1.87 23.29 17.74
N GLN A 287 2.85 23.90 17.07
CA GLN A 287 2.61 24.80 15.93
C GLN A 287 2.31 24.06 14.62
N LEU A 288 3.09 23.00 14.34
CA LEU A 288 3.01 22.27 13.08
C LEU A 288 2.05 21.08 13.14
N THR A 289 1.62 20.66 14.33
CA THR A 289 0.73 19.49 14.54
C THR A 289 1.05 18.30 13.61
N PRO A 290 2.30 17.80 13.58
CA PRO A 290 2.71 16.77 12.64
C PRO A 290 2.04 15.42 12.96
N GLU A 291 1.86 14.56 11.95
CA GLU A 291 1.36 13.19 12.17
C GLU A 291 2.33 12.40 13.06
N LYS A 292 3.63 12.51 12.72
CA LYS A 292 4.75 11.87 13.39
C LYS A 292 6.04 12.64 13.16
N LEU A 293 7.05 12.36 13.97
CA LEU A 293 8.39 12.88 13.82
C LEU A 293 9.33 11.76 13.39
N VAL A 294 10.21 12.05 12.44
CA VAL A 294 11.18 11.09 11.89
C VAL A 294 12.58 11.65 12.04
N ILE A 295 13.49 10.90 12.65
CA ILE A 295 14.87 11.36 12.83
C ILE A 295 15.70 11.03 11.59
N SER A 296 16.34 12.04 11.00
CA SER A 296 17.26 11.84 9.88
C SER A 296 18.72 11.97 10.32
N ALA A 297 19.55 11.00 9.92
CA ALA A 297 21.00 11.11 10.04
C ALA A 297 21.63 11.89 8.89
N TRP A 298 20.95 11.92 7.74
CA TRP A 298 21.31 12.68 6.55
C TRP A 298 20.81 14.11 6.70
N GLY A 299 21.66 15.07 6.36
CA GLY A 299 21.32 16.49 6.31
C GLY A 299 22.12 17.17 5.21
N LEU A 300 22.62 18.38 5.50
CA LEU A 300 23.36 19.22 4.57
C LEU A 300 24.42 18.45 3.74
N ARG A 301 25.32 17.72 4.40
CA ARG A 301 26.46 17.05 3.73
C ARG A 301 25.98 15.95 2.80
N GLU A 302 25.06 15.11 3.25
CA GLU A 302 24.52 14.05 2.42
C GLU A 302 23.64 14.62 1.28
N GLY A 303 22.99 15.76 1.51
CA GLY A 303 22.29 16.54 0.48
C GLY A 303 23.22 17.05 -0.62
N LEU A 304 24.38 17.62 -0.27
CA LEU A 304 25.40 18.05 -1.25
C LEU A 304 25.88 16.88 -2.12
N LEU A 305 26.12 15.70 -1.52
CA LEU A 305 26.46 14.51 -2.29
C LEU A 305 25.34 14.09 -3.24
N TYR A 306 24.09 14.12 -2.76
CA TYR A 306 22.94 13.67 -3.52
C TYR A 306 22.62 14.58 -4.71
N GLN A 307 22.73 15.91 -4.54
CA GLN A 307 22.52 16.89 -5.60
C GLN A 307 23.49 16.71 -6.78
N ARG A 308 24.70 16.22 -6.51
CA ARG A 308 25.73 15.96 -7.53
C ARG A 308 25.57 14.63 -8.26
N LEU A 309 24.58 13.81 -7.88
CA LEU A 309 24.30 12.55 -8.57
C LEU A 309 23.57 12.80 -9.89
N ASP A 310 23.93 12.02 -10.91
CA ASP A 310 23.14 11.96 -12.13
C ASP A 310 21.70 11.49 -11.84
N PRO A 311 20.69 11.90 -12.63
CA PRO A 311 19.29 11.54 -12.39
C PRO A 311 19.04 10.02 -12.29
N VAL A 312 19.79 9.23 -13.06
CA VAL A 312 19.74 7.75 -13.00
C VAL A 312 20.21 7.24 -11.64
N ALA A 313 21.28 7.81 -11.09
CA ALA A 313 21.77 7.44 -9.77
C ALA A 313 20.80 7.89 -8.68
N GLN A 314 20.22 9.08 -8.76
CA GLN A 314 19.19 9.56 -7.83
C GLN A 314 17.95 8.65 -7.79
N ALA A 315 17.50 8.17 -8.94
CA ALA A 315 16.36 7.27 -9.07
C ALA A 315 16.60 5.85 -8.53
N GLN A 316 17.85 5.47 -8.21
CA GLN A 316 18.13 4.17 -7.60
C GLN A 316 17.57 4.10 -6.18
N ASP A 317 17.05 2.93 -5.81
CA ASP A 317 16.69 2.63 -4.43
C ASP A 317 17.96 2.62 -3.55
N PRO A 318 18.03 3.43 -2.48
CA PRO A 318 19.20 3.52 -1.62
C PRO A 318 19.49 2.22 -0.85
N LEU A 319 18.46 1.47 -0.47
CA LEU A 319 18.63 0.18 0.20
C LEU A 319 19.25 -0.82 -0.77
N LEU A 320 18.73 -0.94 -1.98
CA LEU A 320 19.28 -1.86 -2.99
C LEU A 320 20.72 -1.47 -3.38
N ALA A 321 20.98 -0.17 -3.58
CA ALA A 321 22.32 0.32 -3.87
C ALA A 321 23.29 0.04 -2.70
N GLY A 322 22.84 0.19 -1.46
CA GLY A 322 23.60 -0.16 -0.26
C GLY A 322 23.86 -1.66 -0.14
N MET A 323 22.86 -2.50 -0.38
CA MET A 323 22.96 -3.96 -0.36
C MET A 323 23.93 -4.48 -1.42
N ALA A 324 23.86 -3.95 -2.65
CA ALA A 324 24.78 -4.29 -3.72
C ALA A 324 26.23 -3.98 -3.33
N GLN A 325 26.46 -2.81 -2.72
CA GLN A 325 27.78 -2.42 -2.24
C GLN A 325 28.27 -3.29 -1.07
N PHE A 326 27.39 -3.61 -0.13
CA PHE A 326 27.65 -4.47 1.03
C PHE A 326 28.03 -5.89 0.60
N ALA A 327 27.31 -6.45 -0.38
CA ALA A 327 27.58 -7.76 -0.95
C ALA A 327 28.91 -7.79 -1.70
N ALA A 328 29.18 -6.76 -2.53
CA ALA A 328 30.43 -6.62 -3.25
C ALA A 328 31.64 -6.57 -2.31
N GLN A 329 31.54 -5.84 -1.18
CA GLN A 329 32.59 -5.78 -0.15
C GLN A 329 32.89 -7.13 0.51
N ARG A 330 31.95 -8.08 0.47
CA ARG A 330 32.11 -9.43 1.03
C ARG A 330 32.50 -10.47 -0.03
N GLY A 331 32.92 -10.01 -1.21
CA GLY A 331 33.35 -10.88 -2.30
C GLY A 331 32.20 -11.57 -3.04
N ALA A 332 30.95 -11.12 -2.85
CA ALA A 332 29.83 -11.60 -3.66
C ALA A 332 29.71 -10.71 -4.91
N PRO A 333 29.96 -11.24 -6.13
CA PRO A 333 29.82 -10.46 -7.35
C PRO A 333 28.37 -9.97 -7.49
N PRO A 334 28.12 -8.71 -7.90
CA PRO A 334 26.77 -8.19 -8.10
C PRO A 334 25.92 -9.10 -9.00
N MET A 335 26.51 -9.63 -10.07
CA MET A 335 25.84 -10.58 -10.97
C MET A 335 25.43 -11.89 -10.28
N LEU A 336 26.20 -12.38 -9.31
CA LEU A 336 25.81 -13.55 -8.53
C LEU A 336 24.72 -13.18 -7.51
N ALA A 337 24.84 -12.04 -6.83
CA ALA A 337 23.81 -11.56 -5.92
C ALA A 337 22.47 -11.32 -6.63
N THR A 338 22.48 -10.72 -7.82
CA THR A 338 21.30 -10.54 -8.67
C THR A 338 20.78 -11.87 -9.22
N ARG A 339 21.66 -12.80 -9.63
CA ARG A 339 21.22 -14.15 -10.05
C ARG A 339 20.62 -14.94 -8.89
N VAL A 340 21.17 -14.84 -7.69
CA VAL A 340 20.61 -15.47 -6.49
C VAL A 340 19.31 -14.77 -6.13
N ALA A 341 19.25 -13.45 -6.10
CA ALA A 341 18.01 -12.69 -5.86
C ALA A 341 16.92 -13.05 -6.88
N GLY A 342 17.28 -13.13 -8.17
CA GLY A 342 16.42 -13.56 -9.28
C GLY A 342 16.01 -15.03 -9.20
N TRP A 343 16.93 -15.95 -8.89
CA TRP A 343 16.64 -17.36 -8.67
C TRP A 343 15.78 -17.58 -7.43
N THR A 344 16.02 -16.80 -6.38
CA THR A 344 15.16 -16.76 -5.21
C THR A 344 13.91 -15.94 -5.44
N VAL A 345 13.75 -15.18 -6.53
CA VAL A 345 12.52 -14.41 -6.78
C VAL A 345 11.34 -15.35 -7.01
N ASP A 346 11.61 -16.55 -7.54
CA ASP A 346 10.62 -17.61 -7.67
C ASP A 346 10.52 -18.47 -6.39
N ALA A 347 11.56 -18.48 -5.56
CA ALA A 347 11.49 -19.02 -4.19
C ALA A 347 10.84 -18.05 -3.18
N VAL A 348 10.74 -16.77 -3.56
CA VAL A 348 10.26 -15.60 -2.81
C VAL A 348 9.28 -14.87 -3.71
N PRO A 349 8.04 -15.38 -3.86
CA PRO A 349 7.10 -14.80 -4.81
C PRO A 349 6.82 -13.33 -4.47
N GLU A 350 6.97 -12.46 -5.48
CA GLU A 350 6.37 -11.13 -5.47
C GLU A 350 4.85 -11.28 -5.35
N SER A 351 4.25 -10.52 -4.42
CA SER A 351 2.80 -10.34 -4.30
C SER A 351 1.98 -11.59 -3.93
N GLY A 352 2.16 -12.09 -2.71
CA GLY A 352 1.20 -12.96 -2.03
C GLY A 352 0.77 -12.36 -0.70
N LYS A 353 -0.46 -11.84 -0.61
CA LYS A 353 -1.02 -11.28 0.64
C LYS A 353 -0.91 -12.23 1.82
N GLY A 354 -0.39 -11.73 2.94
CA GLY A 354 -0.27 -12.48 4.20
C GLY A 354 0.93 -13.43 4.26
N SER A 355 1.63 -13.68 3.15
CA SER A 355 2.80 -14.56 3.10
C SER A 355 3.97 -14.02 3.93
N GLU A 356 4.19 -12.70 3.99
CA GLU A 356 5.22 -12.10 4.84
C GLU A 356 4.89 -12.20 6.32
N ARG A 357 3.61 -12.07 6.69
CA ARG A 357 3.17 -12.20 8.09
C ARG A 357 3.22 -13.64 8.55
N LEU A 358 2.84 -14.58 7.68
CA LEU A 358 2.99 -16.02 7.93
C LEU A 358 4.46 -16.45 7.93
N ARG A 359 5.31 -15.85 7.10
CA ARG A 359 6.77 -16.06 7.12
C ARG A 359 7.42 -15.49 8.36
N LEU A 360 7.08 -14.25 8.76
CA LEU A 360 7.55 -13.65 10.00
C LEU A 360 7.08 -14.47 11.20
N ALA A 361 5.81 -14.89 11.22
CA ALA A 361 5.29 -15.79 12.23
C ALA A 361 6.04 -17.13 12.28
N ALA A 362 6.42 -17.69 11.12
CA ALA A 362 7.21 -18.91 11.04
C ALA A 362 8.68 -18.70 11.46
N THR A 363 9.29 -17.56 11.14
CA THR A 363 10.65 -17.19 11.57
C THR A 363 10.71 -16.92 13.08
N LEU A 364 9.63 -16.41 13.65
CA LEU A 364 9.46 -16.17 15.09
C LEU A 364 8.91 -17.40 15.85
N ASP A 365 8.75 -18.55 15.19
CA ASP A 365 8.19 -19.80 15.73
C ASP A 365 6.87 -19.60 16.52
N LEU A 366 5.97 -18.77 16.01
CA LEU A 366 4.71 -18.46 16.68
C LEU A 366 3.82 -19.72 16.78
N PRO A 367 3.23 -20.01 17.95
CA PRO A 367 2.32 -21.14 18.10
C PRO A 367 1.03 -20.91 17.27
N PRO A 368 0.32 -21.98 16.87
CA PRO A 368 -0.81 -21.86 15.95
C PRO A 368 -1.94 -20.92 16.45
N GLY A 369 -2.17 -20.87 17.75
CA GLY A 369 -3.13 -19.93 18.35
C GLY A 369 -2.71 -18.45 18.25
N ALA A 370 -1.40 -18.17 18.24
CA ALA A 370 -0.87 -16.82 18.02
C ALA A 370 -0.92 -16.45 16.53
N VAL A 371 -0.64 -17.38 15.63
CA VAL A 371 -0.82 -17.19 14.18
C VAL A 371 -2.28 -16.83 13.88
N PHE A 372 -3.23 -17.56 14.45
CA PHE A 372 -4.65 -17.27 14.27
C PHE A 372 -5.04 -15.87 14.77
N ARG A 373 -4.63 -15.48 15.98
CA ARG A 373 -5.01 -14.18 16.54
C ARG A 373 -4.31 -12.98 15.89
N LEU A 374 -3.01 -13.11 15.57
CA LEU A 374 -2.17 -11.99 15.13
C LEU A 374 -2.13 -11.85 13.60
N VAL A 375 -2.35 -12.94 12.87
CA VAL A 375 -2.25 -12.97 11.40
C VAL A 375 -3.61 -13.25 10.77
N GLU A 376 -4.25 -14.36 11.11
CA GLU A 376 -5.45 -14.82 10.39
C GLU A 376 -6.69 -14.01 10.74
N LEU A 377 -6.93 -13.72 12.02
CA LEU A 377 -8.10 -12.99 12.47
C LEU A 377 -8.16 -11.56 11.91
N PRO A 378 -7.06 -10.77 11.87
CA PRO A 378 -7.06 -9.48 11.18
C PRO A 378 -7.22 -9.59 9.67
N MET A 379 -6.76 -10.67 9.04
CA MET A 379 -6.97 -10.92 7.60
C MET A 379 -8.43 -11.26 7.32
N LEU A 380 -9.03 -12.15 8.11
CA LEU A 380 -10.45 -12.52 8.04
C LEU A 380 -11.35 -11.33 8.33
N ALA A 381 -11.03 -10.50 9.32
CA ALA A 381 -11.80 -9.29 9.64
C ALA A 381 -11.88 -8.29 8.47
N ARG A 382 -10.92 -8.34 7.53
CA ARG A 382 -10.94 -7.49 6.31
C ARG A 382 -11.79 -8.08 5.18
N ILE A 383 -11.87 -9.41 5.07
CA ILE A 383 -12.52 -10.09 3.93
C ILE A 383 -13.94 -10.57 4.30
N ALA A 384 -14.12 -11.10 5.51
CA ALA A 384 -15.35 -11.72 5.97
C ALA A 384 -16.57 -10.79 5.89
N PRO A 385 -16.50 -9.48 6.22
CA PRO A 385 -17.64 -8.58 6.03
C PRO A 385 -18.08 -8.51 4.56
N GLY A 386 -17.12 -8.46 3.61
CA GLY A 386 -17.42 -8.38 2.18
C GLY A 386 -17.95 -9.68 1.60
N ALA A 387 -17.57 -10.83 2.16
CA ALA A 387 -18.18 -12.12 1.85
C ALA A 387 -19.61 -12.20 2.44
N PHE A 388 -19.79 -11.77 3.68
CA PHE A 388 -21.08 -11.74 4.37
C PHE A 388 -22.10 -10.90 3.60
N VAL A 389 -21.76 -9.69 3.15
CA VAL A 389 -22.70 -8.84 2.39
C VAL A 389 -23.13 -9.49 1.07
N VAL A 390 -22.22 -10.17 0.36
CA VAL A 390 -22.59 -10.88 -0.88
C VAL A 390 -23.48 -12.09 -0.60
N VAL A 391 -23.14 -12.90 0.41
CA VAL A 391 -23.97 -14.04 0.81
C VAL A 391 -25.34 -13.55 1.29
N PHE A 392 -25.38 -12.50 2.11
CA PHE A 392 -26.61 -11.88 2.60
C PHE A 392 -27.48 -11.37 1.45
N ALA A 393 -26.91 -10.62 0.50
CA ALA A 393 -27.64 -10.11 -0.67
C ALA A 393 -28.21 -11.26 -1.52
N LEU A 394 -27.40 -12.30 -1.78
CA LEU A 394 -27.82 -13.50 -2.50
C LEU A 394 -28.96 -14.24 -1.81
N CYS A 395 -28.87 -14.42 -0.49
CA CYS A 395 -29.92 -15.06 0.29
C CYS A 395 -31.20 -14.21 0.33
N LEU A 396 -31.07 -12.88 0.39
CA LEU A 396 -32.20 -11.96 0.39
C LEU A 396 -33.00 -12.02 -0.92
N SER A 397 -32.30 -12.17 -2.06
CA SER A 397 -32.91 -12.29 -3.39
C SER A 397 -33.28 -13.72 -3.79
N SER A 398 -33.14 -14.70 -2.89
CA SER A 398 -33.33 -16.11 -3.22
C SER A 398 -34.81 -16.51 -3.26
N PHE A 399 -35.36 -16.62 -4.47
CA PHE A 399 -36.75 -16.99 -4.73
C PHE A 399 -37.07 -18.48 -4.48
N ALA A 400 -36.15 -19.40 -4.82
CA ALA A 400 -36.42 -20.84 -4.81
C ALA A 400 -36.66 -21.43 -3.41
N VAL A 401 -35.93 -20.94 -2.39
CA VAL A 401 -36.00 -21.45 -1.01
C VAL A 401 -37.40 -21.24 -0.40
N ALA A 402 -38.02 -20.09 -0.66
CA ALA A 402 -39.33 -19.76 -0.12
C ALA A 402 -40.47 -20.61 -0.73
N LEU A 403 -40.35 -20.94 -2.03
CA LEU A 403 -41.27 -21.86 -2.70
C LEU A 403 -41.13 -23.30 -2.20
N THR A 404 -39.90 -23.75 -1.90
CA THR A 404 -39.66 -25.11 -1.40
C THR A 404 -40.11 -25.32 0.06
N LEU A 405 -40.09 -24.28 0.90
CA LEU A 405 -40.50 -24.34 2.31
C LEU A 405 -42.01 -24.08 2.51
N GLY A 406 -42.79 -24.03 1.43
CA GLY A 406 -44.25 -24.00 1.49
C GLY A 406 -44.90 -22.62 1.63
N GLY A 407 -44.15 -21.52 1.47
CA GLY A 407 -44.68 -20.18 1.25
C GLY A 407 -45.65 -19.60 2.30
N GLY A 408 -45.78 -20.22 3.46
CA GLY A 408 -46.66 -19.75 4.54
C GLY A 408 -46.15 -18.46 5.19
N PRO A 409 -46.97 -17.74 5.98
CA PRO A 409 -46.64 -16.42 6.55
C PRO A 409 -45.36 -16.38 7.41
N ARG A 410 -44.98 -17.53 7.98
CA ARG A 410 -43.75 -17.68 8.78
C ARG A 410 -42.48 -17.84 7.94
N ALA A 411 -42.60 -18.13 6.64
CA ALA A 411 -41.51 -18.41 5.72
C ALA A 411 -41.48 -17.43 4.51
N THR A 412 -42.29 -16.36 4.54
CA THR A 412 -42.34 -15.36 3.46
C THR A 412 -41.10 -14.48 3.49
N THR A 413 -40.25 -14.62 2.47
CA THR A 413 -39.13 -13.69 2.21
C THR A 413 -39.61 -12.44 1.50
N VAL A 414 -38.79 -11.38 1.50
CA VAL A 414 -39.10 -10.13 0.75
C VAL A 414 -39.34 -10.43 -0.73
N GLU A 415 -38.51 -11.29 -1.34
CA GLU A 415 -38.66 -11.72 -2.73
C GLU A 415 -39.98 -12.48 -2.98
N LEU A 416 -40.40 -13.37 -2.07
CA LEU A 416 -41.68 -14.08 -2.20
C LEU A 416 -42.87 -13.12 -2.06
N ALA A 417 -42.80 -12.13 -1.16
CA ALA A 417 -43.84 -11.12 -1.02
C ALA A 417 -43.99 -10.28 -2.30
N ILE A 418 -42.87 -9.86 -2.91
CA ILE A 418 -42.89 -9.16 -4.21
C ILE A 418 -43.58 -10.04 -5.27
N TYR A 419 -43.23 -11.34 -5.34
CA TYR A 419 -43.86 -12.27 -6.26
C TYR A 419 -45.36 -12.45 -6.00
N GLN A 420 -45.77 -12.58 -4.74
CA GLN A 420 -47.17 -12.78 -4.39
C GLN A 420 -48.01 -11.55 -4.75
N SER A 421 -47.55 -10.36 -4.38
CA SER A 421 -48.23 -9.11 -4.69
C SER A 421 -48.31 -8.87 -6.20
N PHE A 422 -47.30 -9.28 -6.96
CA PHE A 422 -47.33 -9.17 -8.41
C PHE A 422 -48.24 -10.21 -9.08
N ARG A 423 -48.09 -11.49 -8.74
CA ARG A 423 -48.69 -12.62 -9.48
C ARG A 423 -50.10 -12.97 -9.04
N PHE A 424 -50.41 -12.84 -7.76
CA PHE A 424 -51.70 -13.21 -7.17
C PHE A 424 -52.56 -11.97 -6.91
N ASP A 425 -51.98 -10.90 -6.35
CA ASP A 425 -52.75 -9.71 -5.96
C ASP A 425 -52.76 -8.61 -7.04
N PHE A 426 -51.88 -8.70 -8.04
CA PHE A 426 -51.65 -7.67 -9.08
C PHE A 426 -51.41 -6.24 -8.54
N ASP A 427 -50.96 -6.10 -7.29
CA ASP A 427 -50.63 -4.83 -6.66
C ASP A 427 -49.18 -4.43 -7.01
N LEU A 428 -49.04 -3.74 -8.14
CA LEU A 428 -47.75 -3.25 -8.64
C LEU A 428 -47.13 -2.19 -7.71
N ALA A 429 -47.96 -1.43 -7.00
CA ALA A 429 -47.48 -0.39 -6.10
C ALA A 429 -46.87 -1.01 -4.85
N HIS A 430 -47.53 -2.02 -4.26
CA HIS A 430 -47.00 -2.77 -3.13
C HIS A 430 -45.75 -3.58 -3.50
N ALA A 431 -45.73 -4.21 -4.68
CA ALA A 431 -44.53 -4.88 -5.18
C ALA A 431 -43.35 -3.89 -5.35
N ALA A 432 -43.61 -2.67 -5.83
CA ALA A 432 -42.59 -1.64 -5.99
C ALA A 432 -42.06 -1.09 -4.65
N THR A 433 -42.92 -0.92 -3.63
CA THR A 433 -42.47 -0.48 -2.29
C THR A 433 -41.61 -1.55 -1.62
N LEU A 434 -42.01 -2.82 -1.70
CA LEU A 434 -41.21 -3.95 -1.19
C LEU A 434 -39.85 -4.05 -1.91
N ALA A 435 -39.83 -3.85 -3.24
CA ALA A 435 -38.59 -3.78 -4.01
C ALA A 435 -37.68 -2.63 -3.56
N LEU A 436 -38.25 -1.47 -3.24
CA LEU A 436 -37.49 -0.33 -2.70
C LEU A 436 -36.92 -0.63 -1.31
N VAL A 437 -37.67 -1.33 -0.45
CA VAL A 437 -37.19 -1.80 0.86
C VAL A 437 -36.02 -2.76 0.68
N GLN A 438 -36.12 -3.72 -0.24
CA GLN A 438 -35.03 -4.65 -0.56
C GLN A 438 -33.78 -3.90 -1.03
N LEU A 439 -33.95 -2.92 -1.92
CA LEU A 439 -32.86 -2.06 -2.41
C LEU A 439 -32.19 -1.31 -1.25
N LEU A 440 -32.97 -0.71 -0.36
CA LEU A 440 -32.46 0.03 0.81
C LEU A 440 -31.72 -0.89 1.80
N LEU A 441 -32.19 -2.12 2.02
CA LEU A 441 -31.52 -3.09 2.88
C LEU A 441 -30.15 -3.49 2.31
N VAL A 442 -30.06 -3.77 1.01
CA VAL A 442 -28.79 -4.11 0.34
C VAL A 442 -27.86 -2.91 0.29
N ALA A 443 -28.39 -1.72 -0.05
CA ALA A 443 -27.61 -0.48 -0.06
C ALA A 443 -27.09 -0.11 1.33
N GLY A 444 -27.89 -0.30 2.38
CA GLY A 444 -27.48 -0.10 3.78
C GLY A 444 -26.36 -1.04 4.19
N ALA A 445 -26.48 -2.33 3.88
CA ALA A 445 -25.43 -3.32 4.13
C ALA A 445 -24.12 -2.99 3.37
N ALA A 446 -24.24 -2.55 2.11
CA ALA A 446 -23.09 -2.11 1.31
C ALA A 446 -22.45 -0.82 1.86
N LEU A 447 -23.24 0.14 2.35
CA LEU A 447 -22.74 1.40 2.91
C LEU A 447 -22.01 1.19 4.25
N VAL A 448 -22.50 0.27 5.08
CA VAL A 448 -21.78 -0.19 6.29
C VAL A 448 -20.43 -0.80 5.91
N LEU A 449 -20.40 -1.57 4.82
CA LEU A 449 -19.16 -2.16 4.32
C LEU A 449 -18.14 -1.08 3.88
N LEU A 450 -18.60 -0.05 3.16
CA LEU A 450 -17.75 1.07 2.70
C LEU A 450 -17.14 1.90 3.85
N ARG A 451 -17.77 1.90 5.03
CA ARG A 451 -17.27 2.58 6.23
C ARG A 451 -16.27 1.75 7.04
N LEU A 452 -16.14 0.46 6.74
CA LEU A 452 -15.11 -0.38 7.33
C LEU A 452 -13.81 -0.17 6.54
N PRO A 453 -12.64 -0.18 7.20
CA PRO A 453 -11.35 -0.13 6.53
C PRO A 453 -11.11 -1.44 5.76
N LEU A 454 -11.74 -1.56 4.60
CA LEU A 454 -11.52 -2.64 3.65
C LEU A 454 -10.22 -2.36 2.92
N GLY A 455 -9.16 -3.08 3.28
CA GLY A 455 -7.98 -3.13 2.43
C GLY A 455 -8.37 -3.73 1.08
N ALA A 456 -7.98 -3.08 -0.02
CA ALA A 456 -8.19 -3.56 -1.39
C ALA A 456 -7.90 -5.05 -1.52
N ALA A 457 -8.61 -5.81 -2.34
CA ALA A 457 -8.18 -7.15 -2.74
C ALA A 457 -6.88 -7.00 -3.57
N GLN A 458 -5.79 -7.67 -3.17
CA GLN A 458 -4.54 -7.68 -3.96
C GLN A 458 -4.55 -9.01 -4.67
N ALA A 459 -4.38 -8.96 -5.98
CA ALA A 459 -4.16 -10.10 -6.83
C ALA A 459 -2.97 -10.92 -6.28
N GLY A 460 -3.13 -12.24 -6.29
CA GLY A 460 -2.07 -13.18 -5.96
C GLY A 460 -1.95 -14.16 -7.10
N LEU A 461 -0.73 -14.52 -7.46
CA LEU A 461 -0.50 -15.63 -8.37
C LEU A 461 -0.88 -16.92 -7.63
N ASP A 462 -1.73 -17.74 -8.25
CA ASP A 462 -2.36 -18.96 -7.73
C ASP A 462 -1.35 -20.08 -7.37
N GLN A 463 -0.46 -19.84 -6.40
CA GLN A 463 0.45 -20.84 -5.85
C GLN A 463 0.10 -21.16 -4.40
N ALA A 464 -0.03 -22.46 -4.11
CA ALA A 464 -0.37 -22.98 -2.80
C ALA A 464 0.82 -22.82 -1.83
N LEU A 465 0.77 -21.80 -0.96
CA LEU A 465 1.67 -21.68 0.19
C LEU A 465 1.47 -22.88 1.14
N ARG A 466 2.54 -23.66 1.37
CA ARG A 466 2.54 -24.74 2.39
C ARG A 466 2.90 -24.17 3.76
N ARG A 467 1.95 -24.22 4.71
CA ARG A 467 2.17 -23.90 6.13
C ARG A 467 2.94 -25.03 6.82
N ARG A 468 3.98 -24.70 7.60
CA ARG A 468 4.74 -25.70 8.39
C ARG A 468 3.95 -26.25 9.59
N ASP A 469 3.02 -25.48 10.14
CA ASP A 469 2.13 -25.91 11.23
C ASP A 469 0.91 -26.72 10.74
N ALA A 470 0.61 -26.70 9.44
CA ALA A 470 -0.45 -27.52 8.83
C ALA A 470 -0.14 -29.03 8.87
N ASP A 471 1.12 -29.41 9.12
CA ASP A 471 1.51 -30.82 9.28
C ASP A 471 1.21 -31.38 10.68
N ARG A 472 0.79 -30.54 11.64
CA ARG A 472 0.41 -30.98 12.99
C ARG A 472 -0.91 -31.77 12.93
N ALA A 473 -0.95 -32.92 13.60
CA ALA A 473 -2.12 -33.81 13.61
C ALA A 473 -3.42 -33.12 14.05
N GLY A 474 -3.36 -32.20 15.02
CA GLY A 474 -4.53 -31.44 15.48
C GLY A 474 -5.10 -30.49 14.42
N MET A 475 -4.25 -29.85 13.60
CA MET A 475 -4.71 -28.98 12.53
C MET A 475 -5.29 -29.78 11.36
N ARG A 476 -4.67 -30.91 11.00
CA ARG A 476 -5.23 -31.83 10.01
C ARG A 476 -6.60 -32.38 10.42
N ALA A 477 -6.81 -32.66 11.70
CA ALA A 477 -8.10 -33.12 12.21
C ALA A 477 -9.18 -32.01 12.12
N LEU A 478 -8.83 -30.76 12.42
CA LEU A 478 -9.73 -29.61 12.26
C LEU A 478 -10.07 -29.37 10.78
N ASP A 479 -9.06 -29.36 9.90
CA ASP A 479 -9.27 -29.20 8.46
C ASP A 479 -10.13 -30.33 7.90
N ALA A 480 -9.83 -31.58 8.26
CA ALA A 480 -10.63 -32.74 7.89
C ALA A 480 -12.07 -32.63 8.41
N GLY A 481 -12.27 -32.14 9.64
CA GLY A 481 -13.59 -31.92 10.23
C GLY A 481 -14.41 -30.89 9.44
N TRP A 482 -13.81 -29.73 9.13
CA TRP A 482 -14.47 -28.68 8.34
C TRP A 482 -14.75 -29.12 6.90
N ILE A 483 -13.79 -29.79 6.25
CA ILE A 483 -13.97 -30.32 4.89
C ILE A 483 -15.06 -31.39 4.88
N ALA A 484 -15.07 -32.30 5.86
CA ALA A 484 -16.10 -33.33 5.98
C ALA A 484 -17.49 -32.73 6.20
N LEU A 485 -17.61 -31.72 7.06
CA LEU A 485 -18.87 -31.02 7.31
C LEU A 485 -19.38 -30.31 6.04
N ALA A 486 -18.51 -29.57 5.34
CA ALA A 486 -18.85 -28.89 4.10
C ALA A 486 -19.19 -29.87 2.97
N ALA A 487 -18.42 -30.96 2.84
CA ALA A 487 -18.68 -32.02 1.88
C ALA A 487 -20.00 -32.73 2.18
N LEU A 488 -20.31 -33.03 3.43
CA LEU A 488 -21.59 -33.63 3.80
C LEU A 488 -22.77 -32.69 3.50
N PHE A 489 -22.65 -31.41 3.83
CA PHE A 489 -23.68 -30.41 3.55
C PHE A 489 -23.96 -30.25 2.04
N LEU A 490 -22.92 -30.27 1.20
CA LEU A 490 -23.05 -30.10 -0.25
C LEU A 490 -23.38 -31.40 -0.99
N LEU A 491 -22.68 -32.50 -0.69
CA LEU A 491 -22.80 -33.74 -1.46
C LEU A 491 -24.04 -34.53 -1.09
N LEU A 492 -24.55 -34.44 0.14
CA LEU A 492 -25.75 -35.18 0.55
C LEU A 492 -27.00 -34.80 -0.28
N PRO A 493 -27.37 -33.51 -0.45
CA PRO A 493 -28.52 -33.15 -1.29
C PRO A 493 -28.26 -33.46 -2.77
N LEU A 494 -27.03 -33.28 -3.27
CA LEU A 494 -26.69 -33.61 -4.66
C LEU A 494 -26.78 -35.12 -4.93
N ALA A 495 -26.30 -35.95 -4.00
CA ALA A 495 -26.43 -37.40 -4.06
C ALA A 495 -27.90 -37.83 -3.96
N ALA A 496 -28.70 -37.17 -3.13
CA ALA A 496 -30.15 -37.44 -3.06
C ALA A 496 -30.85 -37.12 -4.39
N ILE A 497 -30.50 -36.01 -5.05
CA ILE A 497 -31.01 -35.67 -6.39
C ILE A 497 -30.56 -36.72 -7.42
N ALA A 498 -29.29 -37.13 -7.40
CA ALA A 498 -28.76 -38.14 -8.31
C ALA A 498 -29.45 -39.49 -8.14
N LEU A 499 -29.53 -40.00 -6.90
CA LEU A 499 -30.14 -41.29 -6.59
C LEU A 499 -31.63 -41.34 -6.95
N ARG A 500 -32.38 -40.25 -6.72
CA ARG A 500 -33.81 -40.17 -7.06
C ARG A 500 -34.05 -39.91 -8.54
N GLY A 501 -33.20 -39.13 -9.19
CA GLY A 501 -33.36 -38.75 -10.59
C GLY A 501 -32.88 -39.78 -11.60
N LEU A 502 -31.91 -40.64 -11.24
CA LEU A 502 -31.33 -41.63 -12.15
C LEU A 502 -32.37 -42.59 -12.76
N PRO A 503 -33.29 -43.18 -11.97
CA PRO A 503 -34.32 -44.08 -12.50
C PRO A 503 -35.24 -43.40 -13.53
N GLY A 504 -35.58 -42.14 -13.31
CA GLY A 504 -36.52 -41.40 -14.16
C GLY A 504 -35.91 -40.77 -15.42
N LEU A 505 -34.59 -40.88 -15.65
CA LEU A 505 -33.93 -40.30 -16.83
C LEU A 505 -34.46 -40.89 -18.15
N ALA A 506 -34.75 -42.20 -18.16
CA ALA A 506 -35.27 -42.90 -19.33
C ALA A 506 -36.72 -42.52 -19.65
N GLU A 507 -37.45 -41.98 -18.67
CA GLU A 507 -38.87 -41.63 -18.77
C GLU A 507 -39.10 -40.14 -19.10
N LEU A 508 -38.01 -39.39 -19.36
CA LEU A 508 -38.10 -37.98 -19.72
C LEU A 508 -38.74 -37.78 -21.09
N GLY A 509 -39.95 -37.24 -21.09
CA GLY A 509 -40.66 -36.89 -22.33
C GLY A 509 -40.00 -35.75 -23.12
N ALA A 510 -40.35 -35.65 -24.42
CA ALA A 510 -39.86 -34.61 -25.33
C ALA A 510 -39.96 -33.16 -24.80
N PRO A 511 -41.00 -32.74 -24.03
CA PRO A 511 -41.07 -31.40 -23.47
C PRO A 511 -39.90 -31.05 -22.53
N VAL A 512 -39.35 -32.03 -21.80
CA VAL A 512 -38.22 -31.79 -20.89
C VAL A 512 -36.94 -31.52 -21.67
N TRP A 513 -36.70 -32.28 -22.74
CA TRP A 513 -35.55 -32.08 -23.62
C TRP A 513 -35.61 -30.76 -24.40
N GLN A 514 -36.80 -30.36 -24.84
CA GLN A 514 -37.01 -29.04 -25.45
C GLN A 514 -36.73 -27.92 -24.45
N ALA A 515 -37.22 -28.05 -23.21
CA ALA A 515 -36.96 -27.09 -22.15
C ALA A 515 -35.46 -27.01 -21.79
N ALA A 516 -34.75 -28.14 -21.81
CA ALA A 516 -33.30 -28.19 -21.64
C ALA A 516 -32.56 -27.43 -22.76
N ALA A 517 -32.97 -27.59 -24.02
CA ALA A 517 -32.39 -26.86 -25.14
C ALA A 517 -32.65 -25.34 -25.04
N VAL A 518 -33.85 -24.94 -24.62
CA VAL A 518 -34.19 -23.53 -24.36
C VAL A 518 -33.34 -22.96 -23.22
N SER A 519 -33.19 -23.68 -22.11
CA SER A 519 -32.33 -23.26 -20.99
C SER A 519 -30.86 -23.12 -21.41
N LEU A 520 -30.36 -24.04 -22.23
CA LEU A 520 -29.00 -23.96 -22.78
C LEU A 520 -28.81 -22.72 -23.65
N ALA A 521 -29.78 -22.43 -24.54
CA ALA A 521 -29.73 -21.24 -25.39
C ALA A 521 -29.77 -19.93 -24.57
N VAL A 522 -30.64 -19.86 -23.56
CA VAL A 522 -30.71 -18.70 -22.65
C VAL A 522 -29.41 -18.56 -21.87
N ALA A 523 -28.86 -19.65 -21.30
CA ALA A 523 -27.62 -19.62 -20.53
C ALA A 523 -26.42 -19.14 -21.37
N LEU A 524 -26.27 -19.63 -22.60
CA LEU A 524 -25.22 -19.17 -23.51
C LEU A 524 -25.40 -17.70 -23.91
N GLY A 525 -26.64 -17.27 -24.19
CA GLY A 525 -26.97 -15.88 -24.51
C GLY A 525 -26.67 -14.94 -23.34
N SER A 526 -27.08 -15.29 -22.13
CA SER A 526 -26.78 -14.54 -20.90
C SER A 526 -25.30 -14.47 -20.63
N THR A 527 -24.56 -15.55 -20.85
CA THR A 527 -23.11 -15.60 -20.66
C THR A 527 -22.40 -14.64 -21.61
N ALA A 528 -22.72 -14.69 -22.90
CA ALA A 528 -22.15 -13.78 -23.89
C ALA A 528 -22.44 -12.30 -23.56
N LEU A 529 -23.69 -12.00 -23.17
CA LEU A 529 -24.11 -10.66 -22.80
C LEU A 529 -23.43 -10.16 -21.51
N CYS A 530 -23.33 -11.02 -20.50
CA CYS A 530 -22.66 -10.70 -19.24
C CYS A 530 -21.19 -10.36 -19.48
N LEU A 531 -20.47 -11.16 -20.27
CA LEU A 531 -19.05 -10.89 -20.56
C LEU A 531 -18.87 -9.61 -21.39
N ALA A 532 -19.77 -9.37 -22.36
CA ALA A 532 -19.77 -8.15 -23.17
C ALA A 532 -19.96 -6.88 -22.34
N LEU A 533 -20.76 -6.95 -21.26
CA LEU A 533 -20.96 -5.86 -20.30
C LEU A 533 -19.83 -5.77 -19.27
N ALA A 534 -19.37 -6.91 -18.75
CA ALA A 534 -18.40 -6.99 -17.67
C ALA A 534 -17.02 -6.48 -18.08
N LEU A 535 -16.55 -6.84 -19.28
CA LEU A 535 -15.18 -6.54 -19.69
C LEU A 535 -14.92 -5.02 -19.83
N PRO A 536 -15.77 -4.20 -20.51
CA PRO A 536 -15.61 -2.75 -20.54
C PRO A 536 -15.74 -2.10 -19.15
N LEU A 537 -16.68 -2.57 -18.33
CA LEU A 537 -16.89 -2.04 -16.98
C LEU A 537 -15.71 -2.33 -16.05
N ALA A 538 -15.06 -3.49 -16.20
CA ALA A 538 -13.86 -3.86 -15.45
C ALA A 538 -12.64 -2.99 -15.83
N MET A 539 -12.58 -2.50 -17.08
CA MET A 539 -11.53 -1.59 -17.55
C MET A 539 -11.77 -0.11 -17.17
N GLY A 540 -12.97 0.25 -16.72
CA GLY A 540 -13.37 1.62 -16.38
C GLY A 540 -13.48 1.93 -14.87
N ARG A 541 -13.86 3.17 -14.54
CA ARG A 541 -14.09 3.65 -13.15
C ARG A 541 -15.53 3.40 -12.64
N GLY A 542 -16.11 2.24 -12.96
CA GLY A 542 -17.54 1.93 -12.75
C GLY A 542 -17.89 1.14 -11.48
N GLU A 543 -17.24 1.37 -10.35
CA GLU A 543 -17.40 0.59 -9.10
C GLU A 543 -18.84 0.57 -8.56
N LEU A 544 -19.54 1.70 -8.70
CA LEU A 544 -20.93 1.87 -8.28
C LEU A 544 -21.92 1.10 -9.17
N ALA A 545 -21.62 0.93 -10.46
CA ALA A 545 -22.52 0.24 -11.40
C ALA A 545 -22.62 -1.28 -11.11
N GLY A 546 -21.51 -1.91 -10.67
CA GLY A 546 -21.50 -3.32 -10.29
C GLY A 546 -22.24 -3.64 -8.99
N LEU A 547 -22.24 -2.70 -8.04
CA LEU A 547 -22.96 -2.83 -6.76
C LEU A 547 -24.47 -2.62 -6.92
N LEU A 548 -24.89 -1.75 -7.86
CA LEU A 548 -26.31 -1.55 -8.16
C LEU A 548 -26.97 -2.82 -8.75
N GLY A 549 -26.23 -3.63 -9.52
CA GLY A 549 -26.72 -4.91 -10.05
C GLY A 549 -27.01 -5.98 -8.99
N LEU A 550 -26.34 -5.93 -7.83
CA LEU A 550 -26.61 -6.83 -6.69
C LEU A 550 -27.88 -6.46 -5.92
N ALA A 551 -28.33 -5.21 -6.05
CA ALA A 551 -29.35 -4.64 -5.17
C ALA A 551 -30.76 -4.69 -5.77
N VAL A 552 -30.89 -4.95 -7.08
CA VAL A 552 -32.18 -5.02 -7.77
C VAL A 552 -32.62 -6.48 -7.90
N SER A 553 -33.83 -6.79 -7.42
CA SER A 553 -34.45 -8.10 -7.60
C SER A 553 -34.57 -8.47 -9.09
N PRO A 554 -34.23 -9.71 -9.48
CA PRO A 554 -34.41 -10.20 -10.85
C PRO A 554 -35.86 -10.11 -11.32
N LEU A 555 -36.79 -10.40 -10.40
CA LEU A 555 -38.22 -10.36 -10.66
C LEU A 555 -38.68 -8.93 -10.96
N VAL A 556 -38.22 -7.96 -10.17
CA VAL A 556 -38.50 -6.54 -10.35
C VAL A 556 -37.89 -6.03 -11.65
N LEU A 557 -36.64 -6.41 -11.95
CA LEU A 557 -35.95 -6.00 -13.16
C LEU A 557 -36.63 -6.58 -14.42
N GLY A 558 -36.96 -7.87 -14.39
CA GLY A 558 -37.69 -8.53 -15.48
C GLY A 558 -39.08 -7.93 -15.70
N THR A 559 -39.82 -7.67 -14.62
CA THR A 559 -41.15 -7.06 -14.66
C THR A 559 -41.11 -5.61 -15.15
N GLY A 560 -40.18 -4.80 -14.65
CA GLY A 560 -40.00 -3.41 -15.07
C GLY A 560 -39.64 -3.31 -16.55
N LEU A 561 -38.73 -4.16 -17.02
CA LEU A 561 -38.36 -4.21 -18.43
C LEU A 561 -39.53 -4.63 -19.32
N PHE A 562 -40.34 -5.58 -18.86
CA PHE A 562 -41.54 -6.04 -19.57
C PHE A 562 -42.61 -4.94 -19.66
N LEU A 563 -42.84 -4.18 -18.59
CA LEU A 563 -43.75 -3.03 -18.60
C LEU A 563 -43.29 -1.93 -19.58
N LEU A 564 -41.98 -1.68 -19.66
CA LEU A 564 -41.38 -0.73 -20.60
C LEU A 564 -41.49 -1.19 -22.06
N ILE A 565 -41.38 -2.49 -22.31
CA ILE A 565 -41.43 -3.08 -23.66
C ILE A 565 -42.87 -3.22 -24.17
N ARG A 566 -43.85 -3.40 -23.28
CA ARG A 566 -45.28 -3.58 -23.61
C ARG A 566 -45.85 -2.61 -24.65
N PRO A 567 -45.56 -1.29 -24.63
CA PRO A 567 -46.06 -0.38 -25.65
C PRO A 567 -45.43 -0.56 -27.05
N PHE A 568 -44.28 -1.23 -27.16
CA PHE A 568 -43.51 -1.33 -28.41
C PHE A 568 -43.50 -2.74 -29.04
N ALA A 569 -43.65 -3.80 -28.25
CA ALA A 569 -43.60 -5.17 -28.75
C ALA A 569 -44.45 -6.13 -27.92
N ALA A 570 -44.84 -7.25 -28.53
CA ALA A 570 -45.54 -8.34 -27.87
C ALA A 570 -44.66 -8.91 -26.74
N PRO A 571 -45.05 -8.76 -25.47
CA PRO A 571 -44.14 -9.05 -24.36
C PRO A 571 -43.72 -10.53 -24.25
N PHE A 572 -44.63 -11.44 -24.63
CA PHE A 572 -44.37 -12.89 -24.66
C PHE A 572 -43.34 -13.30 -25.73
N ALA A 573 -43.24 -12.57 -26.84
CA ALA A 573 -42.25 -12.85 -27.89
C ALA A 573 -40.83 -12.53 -27.43
N LEU A 574 -40.68 -11.61 -26.48
CA LEU A 574 -39.41 -11.16 -25.92
C LEU A 574 -39.07 -11.81 -24.58
N ALA A 575 -39.87 -12.78 -24.10
CA ALA A 575 -39.66 -13.42 -22.80
C ALA A 575 -38.27 -14.04 -22.65
N LEU A 576 -37.75 -14.74 -23.69
CA LEU A 576 -36.42 -15.35 -23.65
C LEU A 576 -35.28 -14.31 -23.70
N PRO A 577 -35.28 -13.31 -24.62
CA PRO A 577 -34.31 -12.20 -24.58
C PRO A 577 -34.30 -11.41 -23.27
N VAL A 578 -35.48 -11.12 -22.71
CA VAL A 578 -35.61 -10.41 -21.43
C VAL A 578 -35.04 -11.25 -20.29
N THR A 579 -35.37 -12.55 -20.25
CA THR A 579 -34.79 -13.49 -19.28
C THR A 579 -33.27 -13.52 -19.43
N ALA A 580 -32.75 -13.57 -20.66
CA ALA A 580 -31.32 -13.61 -20.90
C ALA A 580 -30.60 -12.35 -20.41
N LEU A 581 -31.20 -11.16 -20.61
CA LEU A 581 -30.69 -9.88 -20.11
C LEU A 581 -30.71 -9.80 -18.59
N VAL A 582 -31.83 -10.18 -17.96
CA VAL A 582 -31.92 -10.18 -16.49
C VAL A 582 -30.85 -11.10 -15.89
N ASN A 583 -30.72 -12.33 -16.42
CA ASN A 583 -29.72 -13.29 -15.96
C ASN A 583 -28.28 -12.77 -16.17
N ALA A 584 -28.01 -12.06 -17.27
CA ALA A 584 -26.73 -11.43 -17.50
C ALA A 584 -26.44 -10.32 -16.46
N LEU A 585 -27.43 -9.48 -16.16
CA LEU A 585 -27.32 -8.41 -15.16
C LEU A 585 -27.17 -8.95 -13.74
N MET A 586 -27.84 -10.06 -13.41
CA MET A 586 -27.67 -10.76 -12.13
C MET A 586 -26.26 -11.34 -11.95
N ALA A 587 -25.67 -11.86 -13.03
CA ALA A 587 -24.34 -12.47 -12.98
C ALA A 587 -23.20 -11.45 -13.08
N LEU A 588 -23.48 -10.25 -13.60
CA LEU A 588 -22.53 -9.17 -13.82
C LEU A 588 -21.68 -8.82 -12.57
N PRO A 589 -22.23 -8.73 -11.34
CA PRO A 589 -21.44 -8.40 -10.15
C PRO A 589 -20.40 -9.48 -9.81
N PHE A 590 -20.71 -10.75 -10.06
CA PHE A 590 -19.78 -11.87 -9.86
C PHE A 590 -18.66 -11.86 -10.89
N ALA A 591 -19.02 -11.61 -12.17
CA ALA A 591 -18.05 -11.46 -13.23
C ALA A 591 -17.11 -10.26 -12.98
N LEU A 592 -17.64 -9.12 -12.54
CA LEU A 592 -16.82 -7.95 -12.21
C LEU A 592 -15.92 -8.18 -11.00
N ARG A 593 -16.39 -8.91 -9.98
CA ARG A 593 -15.59 -9.27 -8.80
C ARG A 593 -14.41 -10.18 -9.16
N ALA A 594 -14.56 -11.03 -10.16
CA ALA A 594 -13.48 -11.88 -10.68
C ALA A 594 -12.55 -11.13 -11.65
N LEU A 595 -13.10 -10.33 -12.57
CA LEU A 595 -12.35 -9.71 -13.67
C LEU A 595 -11.60 -8.44 -13.27
N ARG A 596 -12.21 -7.58 -12.46
CA ARG A 596 -11.64 -6.26 -12.14
C ARG A 596 -10.30 -6.29 -11.41
N PRO A 597 -10.09 -7.09 -10.33
CA PRO A 597 -8.77 -7.13 -9.68
C PRO A 597 -7.68 -7.60 -10.63
N GLU A 598 -7.99 -8.54 -11.51
CA GLU A 598 -7.06 -9.07 -12.52
C GLU A 598 -6.74 -8.04 -13.61
N VAL A 599 -7.75 -7.33 -14.13
CA VAL A 599 -7.55 -6.22 -15.08
C VAL A 599 -6.66 -5.14 -14.47
N GLN A 600 -6.88 -4.76 -13.21
CA GLN A 600 -6.09 -3.77 -12.51
C GLN A 600 -4.64 -4.24 -12.32
N ALA A 601 -4.44 -5.51 -11.93
CA ALA A 601 -3.11 -6.10 -11.80
C ALA A 601 -2.36 -6.11 -13.13
N ILE A 602 -2.98 -6.61 -14.20
CA ILE A 602 -2.37 -6.64 -15.54
C ILE A 602 -2.00 -5.22 -16.01
N THR A 603 -2.89 -4.24 -15.78
CA THR A 603 -2.65 -2.85 -16.18
C THR A 603 -1.53 -2.20 -15.36
N ALA A 604 -1.45 -2.48 -14.05
CA ALA A 604 -0.38 -1.96 -13.20
C ALA A 604 0.99 -2.57 -13.57
N THR A 605 1.04 -3.88 -13.81
CA THR A 605 2.29 -4.59 -14.11
C THR A 605 2.80 -4.32 -15.53
N TYR A 606 1.92 -4.40 -16.54
CA TYR A 606 2.33 -4.34 -17.95
C TYR A 606 2.01 -3.01 -18.64
N GLY A 607 1.23 -2.12 -18.01
CA GLY A 607 0.85 -0.83 -18.56
C GLY A 607 2.04 0.09 -18.89
N PRO A 608 3.00 0.31 -17.95
CA PRO A 608 4.17 1.14 -18.22
C PRO A 608 5.01 0.61 -19.39
N LEU A 609 5.18 -0.71 -19.48
CA LEU A 609 5.91 -1.37 -20.57
C LEU A 609 5.17 -1.20 -21.92
N ALA A 610 3.85 -1.39 -21.93
CA ALA A 610 3.05 -1.21 -23.14
C ALA A 610 3.08 0.24 -23.64
N GLN A 611 3.08 1.23 -22.74
CA GLN A 611 3.25 2.64 -23.08
C GLN A 611 4.65 2.94 -23.63
N ALA A 612 5.70 2.40 -23.02
CA ALA A 612 7.08 2.56 -23.49
C ALA A 612 7.31 1.96 -24.89
N LEU A 613 6.61 0.87 -25.22
CA LEU A 613 6.65 0.22 -26.54
C LEU A 613 5.70 0.86 -27.58
N GLY A 614 4.98 1.94 -27.23
CA GLY A 614 4.02 2.59 -28.12
C GLY A 614 2.85 1.68 -28.54
N MET A 615 2.48 0.72 -27.69
CA MET A 615 1.47 -0.29 -28.04
C MET A 615 0.06 0.34 -28.11
N GLY A 616 -0.59 0.23 -29.27
CA GLY A 616 -1.95 0.74 -29.47
C GLY A 616 -3.03 -0.05 -28.68
N PRO A 617 -4.23 0.52 -28.46
CA PRO A 617 -5.27 -0.08 -27.60
C PRO A 617 -5.74 -1.47 -28.07
N ARG A 618 -5.80 -1.69 -29.38
CA ARG A 618 -6.17 -3.00 -29.97
C ARG A 618 -5.09 -4.05 -29.70
N ALA A 619 -3.82 -3.67 -29.86
CA ALA A 619 -2.69 -4.58 -29.59
C ALA A 619 -2.62 -4.92 -28.10
N TRP A 620 -2.82 -3.94 -27.21
CA TRP A 620 -2.92 -4.17 -25.77
C TRP A 620 -4.02 -5.17 -25.41
N THR A 621 -5.23 -4.93 -25.92
CA THR A 621 -6.40 -5.74 -25.61
C THR A 621 -6.21 -7.20 -26.04
N PHE A 622 -5.80 -7.43 -27.29
CA PHE A 622 -5.71 -8.80 -27.83
C PHE A 622 -4.41 -9.54 -27.50
N ARG A 623 -3.28 -8.83 -27.31
CA ARG A 623 -1.97 -9.49 -27.08
C ARG A 623 -1.57 -9.56 -25.62
N VAL A 624 -2.05 -8.65 -24.76
CA VAL A 624 -1.65 -8.61 -23.34
C VAL A 624 -2.82 -8.94 -22.43
N LEU A 625 -3.94 -8.22 -22.58
CA LEU A 625 -5.08 -8.30 -21.67
C LEU A 625 -5.87 -9.60 -21.83
N LEU A 626 -6.41 -9.90 -23.02
CA LEU A 626 -7.25 -11.07 -23.26
C LEU A 626 -6.57 -12.40 -22.90
N PRO A 627 -5.30 -12.66 -23.33
CA PRO A 627 -4.61 -13.91 -23.01
C PRO A 627 -4.49 -14.16 -21.50
N ARG A 628 -4.17 -13.11 -20.73
CA ARG A 628 -4.01 -13.19 -19.28
C ARG A 628 -5.34 -13.23 -18.52
N LEU A 629 -6.42 -12.73 -19.12
CA LEU A 629 -7.77 -12.82 -18.55
C LEU A 629 -8.50 -14.12 -18.91
N ARG A 630 -7.94 -15.02 -19.72
CA ARG A 630 -8.64 -16.25 -20.17
C ARG A 630 -9.21 -17.08 -19.02
N ARG A 631 -8.43 -17.26 -17.96
CA ARG A 631 -8.83 -18.03 -16.78
C ARG A 631 -9.96 -17.34 -16.00
N PRO A 632 -9.83 -16.06 -15.57
CA PRO A 632 -10.93 -15.30 -14.97
C PRO A 632 -12.19 -15.19 -15.85
N LEU A 633 -12.01 -15.07 -17.16
CA LEU A 633 -13.11 -15.05 -18.14
C LEU A 633 -13.82 -16.40 -18.21
N GLY A 634 -13.08 -17.51 -18.28
CA GLY A 634 -13.64 -18.87 -18.27
C GLY A 634 -14.41 -19.17 -16.99
N PHE A 635 -13.86 -18.80 -15.82
CA PHE A 635 -14.55 -18.94 -14.54
C PHE A 635 -15.83 -18.10 -14.48
N SER A 636 -15.77 -16.83 -14.89
CA SER A 636 -16.94 -15.94 -14.92
C SER A 636 -18.01 -16.46 -15.89
N ALA A 637 -17.59 -16.94 -17.07
CA ALA A 637 -18.48 -17.51 -18.06
C ALA A 637 -19.18 -18.77 -17.54
N GLY A 638 -18.44 -19.67 -16.89
CA GLY A 638 -18.98 -20.88 -16.28
C GLY A 638 -19.98 -20.56 -15.18
N LEU A 639 -19.67 -19.61 -14.30
CA LEU A 639 -20.55 -19.20 -13.22
C LEU A 639 -21.84 -18.56 -13.75
N THR A 640 -21.75 -17.66 -14.72
CA THR A 640 -22.93 -17.05 -15.37
C THR A 640 -23.80 -18.10 -16.06
N ALA A 641 -23.20 -19.05 -16.77
CA ALA A 641 -23.92 -20.12 -17.45
C ALA A 641 -24.68 -21.01 -16.45
N ALA A 642 -24.03 -21.40 -15.34
CA ALA A 642 -24.66 -22.22 -14.30
C ALA A 642 -25.79 -21.48 -13.57
N LEU A 643 -25.61 -20.20 -13.24
CA LEU A 643 -26.65 -19.37 -12.61
C LEU A 643 -27.85 -19.19 -13.54
N SER A 644 -27.62 -18.85 -14.81
CA SER A 644 -28.69 -18.67 -15.78
C SER A 644 -29.43 -19.96 -16.10
N MET A 645 -28.76 -21.11 -16.05
CA MET A 645 -29.39 -22.42 -16.29
C MET A 645 -30.42 -22.73 -15.19
N GLY A 646 -30.13 -22.34 -13.95
CA GLY A 646 -30.97 -22.59 -12.77
C GLY A 646 -32.03 -21.53 -12.46
N ASP A 647 -32.12 -20.42 -13.20
CA ASP A 647 -33.09 -19.37 -12.89
C ASP A 647 -34.55 -19.78 -13.20
N LEU A 648 -35.43 -19.53 -12.24
CA LEU A 648 -36.87 -19.73 -12.34
C LEU A 648 -37.65 -18.40 -12.33
N GLY A 649 -37.04 -17.30 -11.86
CA GLY A 649 -37.76 -16.09 -11.46
C GLY A 649 -38.50 -15.40 -12.61
N VAL A 650 -37.76 -14.91 -13.61
CA VAL A 650 -38.33 -14.07 -14.68
C VAL A 650 -39.19 -14.89 -15.64
N ILE A 651 -38.74 -16.10 -15.95
CA ILE A 651 -39.38 -16.96 -16.94
C ILE A 651 -40.72 -17.51 -16.44
N ALA A 652 -40.87 -17.75 -15.13
CA ALA A 652 -42.11 -18.24 -14.55
C ALA A 652 -43.27 -17.24 -14.65
N LEU A 653 -42.97 -15.93 -14.72
CA LEU A 653 -43.99 -14.89 -14.83
C LEU A 653 -44.51 -14.72 -16.27
N PHE A 654 -43.68 -14.94 -17.28
CA PHE A 654 -43.94 -14.39 -18.62
C PHE A 654 -43.81 -15.39 -19.79
N ALA A 655 -43.48 -16.66 -19.57
CA ALA A 655 -43.40 -17.67 -20.64
C ALA A 655 -44.37 -18.85 -20.45
N PRO A 656 -45.60 -18.77 -20.99
CA PRO A 656 -46.57 -19.86 -20.92
C PRO A 656 -46.18 -21.06 -21.81
N ASP A 657 -45.72 -20.81 -23.04
CA ASP A 657 -45.58 -21.89 -24.05
C ASP A 657 -44.14 -22.40 -24.25
N ARG A 658 -43.12 -21.58 -23.97
CA ARG A 658 -41.70 -21.95 -24.05
C ARG A 658 -41.08 -22.02 -22.66
N ALA A 659 -41.15 -23.19 -22.05
CA ALA A 659 -40.61 -23.41 -20.71
C ALA A 659 -39.08 -23.60 -20.74
N THR A 660 -38.38 -22.97 -19.81
CA THR A 660 -37.03 -23.38 -19.41
C THR A 660 -37.12 -24.63 -18.54
N LEU A 661 -36.01 -25.35 -18.41
CA LEU A 661 -35.92 -26.57 -17.63
C LEU A 661 -36.33 -26.39 -16.14
N PRO A 662 -35.95 -25.30 -15.42
CA PRO A 662 -36.47 -25.03 -14.08
C PRO A 662 -37.99 -24.85 -14.03
N LEU A 663 -38.58 -24.14 -15.01
CA LEU A 663 -40.03 -23.95 -15.09
C LEU A 663 -40.75 -25.28 -15.38
N GLN A 664 -40.18 -26.11 -16.25
CA GLN A 664 -40.73 -27.42 -16.57
C GLN A 664 -40.64 -28.38 -15.38
N MET A 665 -39.53 -28.35 -14.62
CA MET A 665 -39.38 -29.09 -13.37
C MET A 665 -40.46 -28.68 -12.35
N TYR A 666 -40.68 -27.37 -12.18
CA TYR A 666 -41.74 -26.86 -11.31
C TYR A 666 -43.14 -27.32 -11.74
N ARG A 667 -43.44 -27.32 -13.05
CA ARG A 667 -44.71 -27.86 -13.59
C ARG A 667 -44.88 -29.35 -13.29
N LEU A 668 -43.81 -30.14 -13.39
CA LEU A 668 -43.84 -31.57 -13.04
C LEU A 668 -44.12 -31.77 -11.54
N MET A 669 -43.53 -30.94 -10.67
CA MET A 669 -43.81 -30.96 -9.23
C MET A 669 -45.27 -30.59 -8.92
N GLN A 670 -45.81 -29.54 -9.56
CA GLN A 670 -47.21 -29.16 -9.41
C GLN A 670 -48.19 -30.24 -9.89
N GLY A 671 -47.78 -31.01 -10.91
CA GLY A 671 -48.51 -32.16 -11.41
C GLY A 671 -48.31 -33.45 -10.59
N TYR A 672 -47.67 -33.38 -9.41
CA TYR A 672 -47.33 -34.52 -8.55
C TYR A 672 -46.44 -35.60 -9.20
N ARG A 673 -45.75 -35.28 -10.30
CA ARG A 673 -44.83 -36.19 -11.01
C ARG A 673 -43.41 -36.06 -10.45
N MET A 674 -43.23 -36.47 -9.20
CA MET A 674 -41.98 -36.25 -8.45
C MET A 674 -40.78 -37.02 -9.01
N GLU A 675 -40.99 -38.21 -9.57
CA GLU A 675 -39.91 -38.99 -10.22
C GLU A 675 -39.39 -38.27 -11.47
N ALA A 676 -40.28 -37.89 -12.39
CA ALA A 676 -39.92 -37.10 -13.58
C ALA A 676 -39.33 -35.72 -13.21
N ALA A 677 -39.82 -35.08 -12.16
CA ALA A 677 -39.25 -33.83 -11.65
C ALA A 677 -37.82 -34.02 -11.12
N SER A 678 -37.56 -35.12 -10.40
CA SER A 678 -36.22 -35.44 -9.90
C SER A 678 -35.24 -35.79 -11.03
N ALA A 679 -35.72 -36.45 -12.09
CA ALA A 679 -34.93 -36.71 -13.30
C ALA A 679 -34.63 -35.42 -14.07
N ALA A 680 -35.60 -34.50 -14.19
CA ALA A 680 -35.38 -33.17 -14.76
C ALA A 680 -34.41 -32.34 -13.92
N ALA A 681 -34.45 -32.45 -12.58
CA ALA A 681 -33.50 -31.81 -11.68
C ALA A 681 -32.08 -32.37 -11.85
N LEU A 682 -31.94 -33.69 -12.06
CA LEU A 682 -30.65 -34.31 -12.36
C LEU A 682 -30.09 -33.86 -13.71
N LEU A 683 -30.95 -33.76 -14.73
CA LEU A 683 -30.57 -33.22 -16.04
C LEU A 683 -30.11 -31.75 -15.92
N LEU A 684 -30.85 -30.94 -15.17
CA LEU A 684 -30.50 -29.54 -14.89
C LEU A 684 -29.14 -29.44 -14.20
N LEU A 685 -28.90 -30.25 -13.16
CA LEU A 685 -27.63 -30.32 -12.44
C LEU A 685 -26.47 -30.70 -13.37
N ALA A 686 -26.66 -31.74 -14.19
CA ALA A 686 -25.64 -32.21 -15.13
C ALA A 686 -25.29 -31.15 -16.18
N LEU A 687 -26.30 -30.47 -16.74
CA LEU A 687 -26.08 -29.39 -17.72
C LEU A 687 -25.42 -28.16 -17.10
N SER A 688 -25.82 -27.75 -15.89
CA SER A 688 -25.20 -26.64 -15.17
C SER A 688 -23.73 -26.91 -14.85
N LEU A 689 -23.41 -28.09 -14.30
CA LEU A 689 -22.03 -28.49 -14.00
C LEU A 689 -21.21 -28.69 -15.29
N GLY A 690 -21.81 -29.27 -16.33
CA GLY A 690 -21.17 -29.45 -17.63
C GLY A 690 -20.79 -28.13 -18.28
N LEU A 691 -21.71 -27.15 -18.31
CA LEU A 691 -21.41 -25.80 -18.81
C LEU A 691 -20.32 -25.11 -18.00
N PHE A 692 -20.43 -25.16 -16.67
CA PHE A 692 -19.41 -24.59 -15.79
C PHE A 692 -18.03 -25.20 -16.10
N TRP A 693 -17.95 -26.53 -16.19
CA TRP A 693 -16.72 -27.25 -16.48
C TRP A 693 -16.14 -26.93 -17.86
N ILE A 694 -16.97 -26.87 -18.91
CA ILE A 694 -16.55 -26.53 -20.27
C ILE A 694 -15.92 -25.13 -20.31
N PHE A 695 -16.56 -24.13 -19.71
CA PHE A 695 -16.06 -22.76 -19.70
C PHE A 695 -14.84 -22.57 -18.79
N ASP A 696 -14.85 -23.13 -17.58
CA ASP A 696 -13.72 -23.04 -16.65
C ASP A 696 -12.48 -23.76 -17.20
N ARG A 697 -12.65 -24.98 -17.73
CA ARG A 697 -11.54 -25.73 -18.36
C ARG A 697 -11.06 -25.06 -19.65
N GLY A 698 -11.97 -24.55 -20.47
CA GLY A 698 -11.64 -23.79 -21.68
C GLY A 698 -10.85 -22.51 -21.38
N GLY A 699 -11.09 -21.87 -20.23
CA GLY A 699 -10.30 -20.71 -19.77
C GLY A 699 -8.93 -21.06 -19.19
N ARG A 700 -8.71 -22.31 -18.77
CA ARG A 700 -7.44 -22.78 -18.19
C ARG A 700 -6.50 -23.45 -19.20
N ALA A 701 -7.00 -23.89 -20.35
CA ALA A 701 -6.15 -24.41 -21.42
C ALA A 701 -5.20 -23.31 -21.92
N ASP A 702 -3.89 -23.58 -21.89
CA ASP A 702 -2.80 -22.65 -22.23
C ASP A 702 -2.70 -21.37 -21.37
N ALA A 703 -3.27 -21.35 -20.15
CA ALA A 703 -3.09 -20.22 -19.22
C ALA A 703 -1.72 -20.24 -18.50
N ASP A 704 -1.08 -21.41 -18.44
CA ASP A 704 0.20 -21.66 -17.78
C ASP A 704 1.36 -21.89 -18.79
N ALA A 705 1.11 -21.72 -20.09
CA ALA A 705 2.09 -21.80 -21.18
C ALA A 705 2.36 -20.41 -21.77
#